data_AF-A0A5F2C1Q2-F1
#
_entry.id   AF-A0A5F2C1Q2-F1
#
_cell.length_a   1.000
_cell.length_b   1.000
_cell.length_c   1.000
_cell.angle_alpha   90.00
_cell.angle_beta   90.00
_cell.angle_gamma   90.00
#
_symmetry.space_group_name_H-M   'P 1'
#
loop_
_entity.id
_entity.type
_entity.pdbx_description
1 polymer ?
#
loop_
_entity_poly.entity_id
_entity_poly.type
_entity_poly.pdbx_seq_one_letter_code
_entity_poly.pdbx_strand_id
1 'polypeptide(L)'
;MVNLKNFLPKLYSALLILFTLSTMGCYTRPKKSGILDFMNISNFVSYLTGSSFPLNVQVNGLTNSGVLVVELASTGEQLTFSAAGTDSFSGYYDPNIVYTLNIITPPATLPTQTCIISNPNLTLTFASTTFVVNCAENWYKANVAVTGIDSTNTVDLEVLNNGTELKMRNSNGTISFDVGDGLPYDITIGAVPTVPSTHICQVVTSPANGTIAGADVNLQISCLSLMKTSVPAAGSFFPATKAMNFTFSGPVTGCVLDATGGGPPFSAGTADNSPGITYVGNTARVAPTTLPWTFGSFNFPLNVVFILTGCKDAVALANGGATISLNVKMMEGDVYFISDTSGNDSNSCTDPSDSCKTIQTGVNQCNSASVCTVFVEGGNYIISGAASPISMTSSGGVRLVGSFDSSFSTQDLTGTPTRILDNRTVIQCPGTVLSSNECAPITITASGMAGDTTKAHTIQGFSIFADESKPNAFAIRILNGDSNSYVYIYGNYISGGEGGLGVENATGTRGGIYLLSSSSNNQIDTNVIKGGFGALNSTAVYSYNSNTYLLRNRISGDKAVNDSHSVWVVNFIDTLVAVINNTMNFRQYTDASVTSQFSYGIRTEENTTALLKHYIVGNTIYSSGATVGSNYGIYLTGVGTNAQMANNIIQATGSNGVCAQFSTDPIPTLAMFRGNNLNCSTGTLVRSASTSYNMLCSGVFTNTALCALALLSDKFLNNGLSTVRSDQNFTVIPSFAGYTMAQPWLSMTTTNGGPCAIAFGGIETSGYLNSFFDPIYKFDAVIAAPVARTTSSGGNTPSGSAGYSIGAFELDDSGCAP
;
A
#
# COMPACT_ATOMS: atom_id res chain seq x y z
N MET A 1 -18.90 -152.14 -31.96
CA MET A 1 -17.70 -151.57 -32.62
C MET A 1 -17.93 -150.08 -32.82
N VAL A 2 -16.98 -149.28 -32.35
CA VAL A 2 -16.95 -147.80 -32.36
C VAL A 2 -16.84 -147.28 -33.80
N ASN A 3 -17.49 -146.16 -34.17
CA ASN A 3 -17.07 -145.42 -35.36
C ASN A 3 -17.27 -143.89 -35.26
N LEU A 4 -16.23 -143.18 -35.70
CA LEU A 4 -15.84 -141.80 -35.40
C LEU A 4 -16.81 -140.72 -35.96
N LYS A 5 -17.47 -140.00 -35.04
CA LYS A 5 -17.87 -138.59 -35.22
C LYS A 5 -16.66 -137.67 -34.93
N ASN A 6 -16.60 -136.50 -35.58
CA ASN A 6 -15.86 -135.29 -35.17
C ASN A 6 -14.47 -134.98 -35.78
N PHE A 7 -14.32 -134.82 -37.10
CA PHE A 7 -13.06 -134.26 -37.64
C PHE A 7 -13.12 -133.14 -38.69
N LEU A 8 -14.29 -132.78 -39.26
CA LEU A 8 -14.33 -131.77 -40.34
C LEU A 8 -14.58 -130.30 -39.94
N PRO A 9 -15.34 -129.92 -38.88
CA PRO A 9 -15.58 -128.51 -38.55
C PRO A 9 -14.41 -127.80 -37.84
N LYS A 10 -13.40 -128.55 -37.36
CA LYS A 10 -12.28 -128.00 -36.55
C LYS A 10 -11.10 -127.50 -37.38
N LEU A 11 -11.06 -127.78 -38.68
CA LEU A 11 -9.97 -127.34 -39.57
C LEU A 11 -10.14 -125.88 -40.04
N TYR A 12 -11.39 -125.40 -40.17
CA TYR A 12 -11.68 -124.02 -40.60
C TYR A 12 -11.47 -122.98 -39.46
N SER A 13 -11.77 -123.34 -38.21
CA SER A 13 -11.48 -122.47 -37.06
C SER A 13 -9.98 -122.39 -36.74
N ALA A 14 -9.19 -123.41 -37.08
CA ALA A 14 -7.74 -123.40 -36.88
C ALA A 14 -7.01 -122.51 -37.91
N LEU A 15 -7.47 -122.45 -39.16
CA LEU A 15 -6.91 -121.54 -40.18
C LEU A 15 -7.28 -120.07 -39.96
N LEU A 16 -8.45 -119.77 -39.37
CA LEU A 16 -8.86 -118.39 -39.03
C LEU A 16 -8.09 -117.84 -37.81
N ILE A 17 -7.74 -118.70 -36.85
CA ILE A 17 -6.95 -118.33 -35.67
C ILE A 17 -5.46 -118.14 -36.01
N LEU A 18 -4.90 -118.92 -36.96
CA LEU A 18 -3.53 -118.69 -37.44
C LEU A 18 -3.38 -117.41 -38.29
N PHE A 19 -4.43 -116.97 -38.99
CA PHE A 19 -4.41 -115.73 -39.76
C PHE A 19 -4.58 -114.47 -38.89
N THR A 20 -5.23 -114.58 -37.72
CA THR A 20 -5.42 -113.44 -36.78
C THR A 20 -4.28 -113.29 -35.77
N LEU A 21 -3.45 -114.32 -35.54
CA LEU A 21 -2.30 -114.27 -34.64
C LEU A 21 -0.99 -113.78 -35.32
N SER A 22 -0.98 -113.52 -36.63
CA SER A 22 0.23 -113.13 -37.38
C SER A 22 0.28 -111.66 -37.85
N THR A 23 -0.66 -110.79 -37.44
CA THR A 23 -0.64 -109.35 -37.83
C THR A 23 -0.72 -108.35 -36.68
N MET A 24 -0.41 -108.72 -35.43
CA MET A 24 -0.14 -107.73 -34.37
C MET A 24 1.34 -107.31 -34.38
N GLY A 25 1.77 -106.79 -35.54
CA GLY A 25 2.95 -105.94 -35.67
C GLY A 25 2.49 -104.48 -35.77
N CYS A 26 3.21 -103.59 -35.10
CA CYS A 26 3.00 -102.14 -34.99
C CYS A 26 2.32 -101.50 -36.23
N TYR A 27 1.12 -100.92 -36.05
CA TYR A 27 0.53 -100.03 -37.05
C TYR A 27 1.03 -98.60 -36.79
N THR A 28 1.98 -98.12 -37.59
CA THR A 28 2.36 -96.71 -37.64
C THR A 28 1.35 -95.91 -38.49
N ARG A 29 0.92 -94.76 -37.98
CA ARG A 29 -0.05 -93.83 -38.62
C ARG A 29 0.30 -93.50 -40.08
N PRO A 30 -0.66 -93.55 -41.03
CA PRO A 30 -0.48 -92.94 -42.34
C PRO A 30 -0.65 -91.42 -42.29
N LYS A 31 0.26 -90.70 -42.95
CA LYS A 31 0.22 -89.25 -43.16
C LYS A 31 -0.66 -88.90 -44.37
N LYS A 32 -1.94 -88.59 -44.17
CA LYS A 32 -2.76 -87.56 -44.87
C LYS A 32 -4.27 -87.88 -44.78
N SER A 33 -5.03 -86.86 -44.40
CA SER A 33 -6.48 -86.83 -44.17
C SER A 33 -7.34 -87.19 -45.38
N GLY A 34 -8.42 -87.92 -45.11
CA GLY A 34 -9.57 -88.12 -45.98
C GLY A 34 -10.88 -88.13 -45.17
N ILE A 35 -11.97 -87.68 -45.80
CA ILE A 35 -13.21 -87.13 -45.22
C ILE A 35 -14.10 -88.10 -44.42
N LEU A 36 -13.62 -89.30 -44.10
CA LEU A 36 -14.34 -90.33 -43.33
C LEU A 36 -13.86 -90.46 -41.87
N ASP A 37 -12.89 -89.64 -41.44
CA ASP A 37 -12.35 -89.60 -40.06
C ASP A 37 -13.26 -88.81 -39.08
N PHE A 38 -14.45 -88.38 -39.51
CA PHE A 38 -15.39 -87.59 -38.70
C PHE A 38 -16.48 -88.42 -38.01
N MET A 39 -16.51 -89.75 -38.18
CA MET A 39 -17.35 -90.59 -37.33
C MET A 39 -16.52 -91.21 -36.22
N ASN A 40 -16.78 -90.68 -35.03
CA ASN A 40 -16.30 -90.95 -33.67
C ASN A 40 -16.14 -92.43 -33.22
N ILE A 41 -15.57 -93.32 -34.02
CA ILE A 41 -15.34 -94.72 -33.62
C ILE A 41 -14.26 -94.80 -32.53
N SER A 42 -13.28 -93.90 -32.51
CA SER A 42 -12.28 -93.79 -31.43
C SER A 42 -12.92 -93.42 -30.07
N ASN A 43 -13.98 -92.61 -30.10
CA ASN A 43 -14.74 -92.23 -28.92
C ASN A 43 -15.73 -93.32 -28.48
N PHE A 44 -16.29 -94.10 -29.42
CA PHE A 44 -17.23 -95.18 -29.10
C PHE A 44 -16.55 -96.42 -28.48
N VAL A 45 -15.33 -96.76 -28.91
CA VAL A 45 -14.57 -97.87 -28.31
C VAL A 45 -14.13 -97.54 -26.89
N SER A 46 -13.70 -96.31 -26.62
CA SER A 46 -13.29 -95.91 -25.27
C SER A 46 -14.46 -95.72 -24.30
N TYR A 47 -15.65 -95.37 -24.80
CA TYR A 47 -16.89 -95.29 -24.01
C TYR A 47 -17.39 -96.67 -23.55
N LEU A 48 -17.12 -97.73 -24.31
CA LEU A 48 -17.51 -99.11 -23.98
C LEU A 48 -16.45 -99.90 -23.19
N THR A 49 -15.19 -99.42 -23.13
CA THR A 49 -14.08 -100.12 -22.43
C THR A 49 -13.73 -99.56 -21.05
N GLY A 50 -14.40 -98.53 -20.55
CA GLY A 50 -14.17 -98.01 -19.19
C GLY A 50 -12.75 -97.48 -18.94
N SER A 51 -12.09 -96.93 -19.96
CA SER A 51 -10.75 -96.36 -19.78
C SER A 51 -10.85 -95.08 -18.95
N SER A 52 -10.23 -95.08 -17.78
CA SER A 52 -10.17 -93.94 -16.87
C SER A 52 -9.26 -92.82 -17.42
N PHE A 53 -9.55 -91.55 -17.08
CA PHE A 53 -8.85 -90.36 -17.60
C PHE A 53 -8.15 -89.58 -16.49
N PRO A 54 -7.04 -88.87 -16.78
CA PRO A 54 -6.45 -87.94 -15.83
C PRO A 54 -7.36 -86.73 -15.63
N LEU A 55 -7.46 -86.27 -14.38
CA LEU A 55 -8.06 -84.99 -14.03
C LEU A 55 -6.96 -83.95 -13.85
N ASN A 56 -7.10 -82.82 -14.54
CA ASN A 56 -6.14 -81.72 -14.49
C ASN A 56 -6.74 -80.54 -13.74
N VAL A 57 -5.88 -79.72 -13.14
CA VAL A 57 -6.23 -78.40 -12.63
C VAL A 57 -5.34 -77.38 -13.33
N GLN A 58 -5.98 -76.42 -13.99
CA GLN A 58 -5.34 -75.25 -14.56
C GLN A 58 -5.59 -74.05 -13.64
N VAL A 59 -4.52 -73.46 -13.14
CA VAL A 59 -4.54 -72.24 -12.32
C VAL A 59 -4.06 -71.07 -13.17
N ASN A 60 -4.92 -70.07 -13.32
CA ASN A 60 -4.61 -68.81 -14.00
C ASN A 60 -4.50 -67.67 -12.97
N GLY A 61 -3.59 -66.72 -13.20
CA GLY A 61 -3.51 -65.48 -12.41
C GLY A 61 -2.94 -65.61 -10.99
N LEU A 62 -2.44 -66.79 -10.59
CA LEU A 62 -1.69 -66.96 -9.34
C LEU A 62 -0.27 -66.40 -9.49
N THR A 63 0.12 -65.49 -8.60
CA THR A 63 1.46 -64.88 -8.60
C THR A 63 2.48 -65.75 -7.85
N ASN A 64 3.76 -65.58 -8.18
CA ASN A 64 4.88 -66.44 -7.73
C ASN A 64 5.17 -66.40 -6.20
N SER A 65 4.42 -65.61 -5.43
CA SER A 65 4.53 -65.52 -3.97
C SER A 65 3.39 -66.23 -3.22
N GLY A 66 2.34 -66.67 -3.92
CA GLY A 66 1.17 -67.30 -3.32
C GLY A 66 1.22 -68.83 -3.38
N VAL A 67 0.89 -69.47 -2.26
CA VAL A 67 0.67 -70.92 -2.21
C VAL A 67 -0.83 -71.19 -2.23
N LEU A 68 -1.33 -71.72 -3.34
CA LEU A 68 -2.70 -72.19 -3.48
C LEU A 68 -2.74 -73.71 -3.30
N VAL A 69 -3.55 -74.20 -2.37
CA VAL A 69 -3.80 -75.63 -2.19
C VAL A 69 -5.24 -75.95 -2.56
N VAL A 70 -5.39 -76.80 -3.57
CA VAL A 70 -6.69 -77.33 -4.01
C VAL A 70 -6.78 -78.81 -3.70
N GLU A 71 -7.97 -79.28 -3.36
CA GLU A 71 -8.23 -80.67 -2.98
C GLU A 71 -9.36 -81.25 -3.80
N LEU A 72 -9.14 -82.47 -4.29
CA LEU A 72 -10.19 -83.28 -4.91
C LEU A 72 -11.02 -83.97 -3.84
N ALA A 73 -12.25 -83.51 -3.62
CA ALA A 73 -13.09 -83.90 -2.50
C ALA A 73 -13.35 -85.42 -2.40
N SER A 74 -13.36 -86.14 -3.53
CA SER A 74 -13.62 -87.58 -3.57
C SER A 74 -12.47 -88.45 -3.08
N THR A 75 -11.25 -87.90 -3.02
CA THR A 75 -10.03 -88.66 -2.67
C THR A 75 -9.22 -88.04 -1.55
N GLY A 76 -9.41 -86.74 -1.28
CA GLY A 76 -8.55 -85.96 -0.39
C GLY A 76 -7.16 -85.67 -0.98
N GLU A 77 -6.92 -85.99 -2.26
CA GLU A 77 -5.67 -85.68 -2.94
C GLU A 77 -5.55 -84.16 -3.14
N GLN A 78 -4.39 -83.61 -2.82
CA GLN A 78 -4.12 -82.17 -2.87
C GLN A 78 -3.08 -81.85 -3.93
N LEU A 79 -3.33 -80.78 -4.70
CA LEU A 79 -2.35 -80.18 -5.58
C LEU A 79 -1.96 -78.82 -5.01
N THR A 80 -0.66 -78.55 -5.00
CA THR A 80 -0.09 -77.30 -4.51
C THR A 80 0.48 -76.51 -5.66
N PHE A 81 0.00 -75.28 -5.84
CA PHE A 81 0.47 -74.36 -6.85
C PHE A 81 1.21 -73.20 -6.18
N SER A 82 2.45 -72.94 -6.60
CA SER A 82 3.24 -71.77 -6.19
C SER A 82 3.31 -70.68 -7.28
N ALA A 83 2.70 -70.95 -8.44
CA ALA A 83 2.60 -70.08 -9.60
C ALA A 83 1.45 -70.55 -10.50
N ALA A 84 0.97 -69.69 -11.40
CA ALA A 84 0.04 -70.10 -12.45
C ALA A 84 0.63 -71.25 -13.30
N GLY A 85 -0.20 -72.22 -13.65
CA GLY A 85 0.24 -73.43 -14.33
C GLY A 85 -0.84 -74.49 -14.40
N THR A 86 -0.46 -75.67 -14.88
CA THR A 86 -1.34 -76.84 -14.91
C THR A 86 -0.65 -77.99 -14.22
N ASP A 87 -1.38 -78.70 -13.38
CA ASP A 87 -0.94 -79.94 -12.75
C ASP A 87 -2.07 -80.97 -12.79
N SER A 88 -1.74 -82.23 -12.56
CA SER A 88 -2.65 -83.36 -12.69
C SER A 88 -2.66 -84.19 -11.42
N PHE A 89 -3.84 -84.67 -11.04
CA PHE A 89 -3.94 -85.69 -10.00
C PHE A 89 -3.31 -87.01 -10.48
N SER A 90 -2.71 -87.76 -9.56
CA SER A 90 -1.95 -88.98 -9.88
C SER A 90 -2.83 -90.17 -10.28
N GLY A 91 -4.10 -90.14 -9.91
CA GLY A 91 -5.10 -91.14 -10.25
C GLY A 91 -5.70 -91.00 -11.65
N TYR A 92 -6.34 -92.07 -12.11
CA TYR A 92 -7.24 -92.03 -13.25
C TYR A 92 -8.67 -92.21 -12.77
N TYR A 93 -9.59 -91.44 -13.37
CA TYR A 93 -10.95 -91.28 -12.89
C TYR A 93 -11.97 -91.72 -13.93
N ASP A 94 -13.10 -92.26 -13.47
CA ASP A 94 -14.11 -92.84 -14.35
C ASP A 94 -14.92 -91.73 -15.06
N PRO A 95 -15.16 -91.86 -16.38
CA PRO A 95 -15.99 -90.92 -17.10
C PRO A 95 -17.45 -90.97 -16.61
N ASN A 96 -18.17 -89.85 -16.80
CA ASN A 96 -19.57 -89.63 -16.39
C ASN A 96 -19.82 -89.54 -14.86
N ILE A 97 -18.76 -89.47 -14.05
CA ILE A 97 -18.84 -89.10 -12.63
C ILE A 97 -18.62 -87.59 -12.47
N VAL A 98 -19.33 -86.98 -11.51
CA VAL A 98 -19.10 -85.59 -11.10
C VAL A 98 -18.04 -85.57 -10.01
N TYR A 99 -16.94 -84.86 -10.28
CA TYR A 99 -15.87 -84.61 -9.33
C TYR A 99 -15.96 -83.17 -8.82
N THR A 100 -15.68 -82.97 -7.53
CA THR A 100 -15.72 -81.65 -6.90
C THR A 100 -14.33 -81.23 -6.45
N LEU A 101 -13.92 -80.03 -6.84
CA LEU A 101 -12.67 -79.41 -6.40
C LEU A 101 -12.98 -78.35 -5.33
N ASN A 102 -12.21 -78.35 -4.25
CA ASN A 102 -12.28 -77.35 -3.19
C ASN A 102 -10.95 -76.59 -3.08
N ILE A 103 -11.00 -75.31 -2.72
CA ILE A 103 -9.81 -74.55 -2.28
C ILE A 103 -9.73 -74.72 -0.76
N ILE A 104 -8.68 -75.39 -0.27
CA ILE A 104 -8.49 -75.64 1.17
C ILE A 104 -7.56 -74.59 1.77
N THR A 105 -6.62 -74.06 1.00
CA THR A 105 -5.76 -72.95 1.42
C THR A 105 -5.70 -71.92 0.31
N PRO A 106 -6.33 -70.73 0.49
CA PRO A 106 -6.18 -69.63 -0.45
C PRO A 106 -4.75 -69.05 -0.39
N PRO A 107 -4.27 -68.41 -1.46
CA PRO A 107 -2.92 -67.86 -1.51
C PRO A 107 -2.72 -66.71 -0.53
N ALA A 108 -1.80 -66.87 0.43
CA ALA A 108 -1.35 -65.80 1.31
C ALA A 108 -0.33 -64.91 0.58
N THR A 109 -0.84 -63.87 -0.10
CA THR A 109 -0.06 -62.92 -0.92
C THR A 109 -0.27 -61.48 -0.46
N LEU A 110 0.69 -60.61 -0.75
CA LEU A 110 0.55 -59.15 -0.68
C LEU A 110 0.84 -58.58 -2.09
N PRO A 111 -0.15 -57.98 -2.79
CA PRO A 111 -1.56 -57.79 -2.43
C PRO A 111 -2.31 -59.11 -2.17
N THR A 112 -3.40 -59.10 -1.39
CA THR A 112 -4.22 -60.31 -1.20
C THR A 112 -4.85 -60.75 -2.54
N GLN A 113 -4.89 -62.06 -2.75
CA GLN A 113 -5.49 -62.66 -3.95
C GLN A 113 -6.70 -63.51 -3.59
N THR A 114 -7.76 -63.39 -4.39
CA THR A 114 -8.93 -64.28 -4.30
C THR A 114 -8.94 -65.21 -5.50
N CYS A 115 -8.97 -66.51 -5.22
CA CYS A 115 -9.08 -67.56 -6.23
C CYS A 115 -10.49 -68.14 -6.24
N ILE A 116 -11.06 -68.29 -7.44
CA ILE A 116 -12.38 -68.88 -7.66
C ILE A 116 -12.23 -70.04 -8.63
N ILE A 117 -12.83 -71.18 -8.29
CA ILE A 117 -12.95 -72.31 -9.19
C ILE A 117 -14.11 -72.04 -10.14
N SER A 118 -13.83 -71.97 -11.44
CA SER A 118 -14.84 -71.63 -12.46
C SER A 118 -15.85 -72.76 -12.67
N ASN A 119 -15.41 -73.99 -12.50
CA ASN A 119 -16.18 -75.21 -12.66
C ASN A 119 -15.98 -76.12 -11.43
N PRO A 120 -16.46 -75.73 -10.24
CA PRO A 120 -16.18 -76.43 -8.99
C PRO A 120 -16.71 -77.87 -8.96
N ASN A 121 -17.71 -78.17 -9.78
CA ASN A 121 -18.22 -79.51 -10.05
C ASN A 121 -18.02 -79.82 -11.53
N LEU A 122 -17.12 -80.76 -11.83
CA LEU A 122 -16.75 -81.15 -13.19
C LEU A 122 -17.30 -82.55 -13.48
N THR A 123 -18.19 -82.67 -14.47
CA THR A 123 -18.55 -83.96 -15.04
C THR A 123 -17.44 -84.41 -15.98
N LEU A 124 -16.71 -85.47 -15.61
CA LEU A 124 -15.59 -85.95 -16.39
C LEU A 124 -16.08 -86.57 -17.70
N THR A 125 -15.70 -85.97 -18.82
CA THR A 125 -15.99 -86.48 -20.17
C THR A 125 -14.74 -86.34 -21.04
N PHE A 126 -14.74 -86.96 -22.21
CA PHE A 126 -13.66 -86.83 -23.20
C PHE A 126 -13.32 -85.39 -23.59
N ALA A 127 -14.29 -84.47 -23.51
CA ALA A 127 -14.09 -83.06 -23.85
C ALA A 127 -13.80 -82.18 -22.62
N SER A 128 -13.93 -82.70 -21.40
CA SER A 128 -13.91 -81.90 -20.17
C SER A 128 -13.20 -82.66 -19.05
N THR A 129 -11.88 -82.44 -18.98
CA THR A 129 -10.97 -83.13 -18.04
C THR A 129 -10.25 -82.18 -17.09
N THR A 130 -10.51 -80.87 -17.18
CA THR A 130 -9.71 -79.84 -16.49
C THR A 130 -10.60 -78.93 -15.64
N PHE A 131 -10.25 -78.81 -14.35
CA PHE A 131 -10.73 -77.74 -13.48
C PHE A 131 -9.97 -76.45 -13.80
N VAL A 132 -10.66 -75.32 -13.82
CA VAL A 132 -10.07 -74.01 -14.06
C VAL A 132 -10.23 -73.16 -12.80
N VAL A 133 -9.12 -72.81 -12.18
CA VAL A 133 -9.06 -71.89 -11.04
C VAL A 133 -8.52 -70.55 -11.55
N ASN A 134 -9.26 -69.47 -11.32
CA ASN A 134 -8.85 -68.13 -11.68
C ASN A 134 -8.58 -67.34 -10.39
N CYS A 135 -7.36 -66.83 -10.25
CA CYS A 135 -6.96 -65.95 -9.16
C CYS A 135 -6.82 -64.52 -9.66
N ALA A 136 -7.23 -63.57 -8.83
CA ALA A 136 -7.06 -62.14 -9.08
C ALA A 136 -6.64 -61.42 -7.80
N GLU A 137 -5.82 -60.37 -7.96
CA GLU A 137 -5.46 -59.46 -6.87
C GLU A 137 -6.63 -58.54 -6.51
N ASN A 138 -6.80 -58.31 -5.22
CA ASN A 138 -7.78 -57.36 -4.70
C ASN A 138 -7.17 -55.96 -4.67
N TRP A 139 -7.83 -55.01 -5.33
CA TRP A 139 -7.44 -53.61 -5.39
C TRP A 139 -8.55 -52.73 -4.80
N TYR A 140 -8.15 -51.77 -3.98
CA TYR A 140 -9.02 -50.76 -3.38
C TYR A 140 -8.46 -49.37 -3.65
N LYS A 141 -9.28 -48.34 -3.44
CA LYS A 141 -8.89 -46.95 -3.70
C LYS A 141 -8.50 -46.21 -2.44
N ALA A 142 -7.36 -45.52 -2.50
CA ALA A 142 -7.08 -44.39 -1.64
C ALA A 142 -7.59 -43.10 -2.30
N ASN A 143 -8.82 -42.71 -1.94
CA ASN A 143 -9.49 -41.52 -2.45
C ASN A 143 -9.07 -40.29 -1.65
N VAL A 144 -8.43 -39.31 -2.30
CA VAL A 144 -8.00 -38.05 -1.72
C VAL A 144 -8.87 -36.93 -2.26
N ALA A 145 -9.79 -36.42 -1.44
CA ALA A 145 -10.61 -35.26 -1.77
C ALA A 145 -9.82 -33.97 -1.51
N VAL A 146 -9.67 -33.13 -2.54
CA VAL A 146 -8.94 -31.87 -2.50
C VAL A 146 -9.92 -30.69 -2.53
N THR A 147 -9.82 -29.80 -1.54
CA THR A 147 -10.63 -28.58 -1.44
C THR A 147 -9.78 -27.32 -1.26
N GLY A 148 -10.38 -26.16 -1.47
CA GLY A 148 -9.75 -24.87 -1.21
C GLY A 148 -8.70 -24.44 -2.23
N ILE A 149 -8.63 -25.06 -3.41
CA ILE A 149 -7.83 -24.54 -4.54
C ILE A 149 -8.61 -23.40 -5.20
N ASP A 150 -7.95 -22.26 -5.38
CA ASP A 150 -8.52 -21.10 -6.05
C ASP A 150 -8.84 -21.37 -7.53
N SER A 151 -9.95 -20.83 -8.03
CA SER A 151 -10.39 -21.08 -9.41
C SER A 151 -9.52 -20.43 -10.48
N THR A 152 -8.67 -19.46 -10.11
CA THR A 152 -7.72 -18.80 -11.02
C THR A 152 -6.34 -19.47 -11.02
N ASN A 153 -6.14 -20.50 -10.20
CA ASN A 153 -4.89 -21.22 -10.12
C ASN A 153 -4.54 -21.90 -11.46
N THR A 154 -3.27 -21.82 -11.84
CA THR A 154 -2.73 -22.38 -13.08
C THR A 154 -1.65 -23.44 -12.86
N VAL A 155 -1.30 -23.72 -11.60
CA VAL A 155 -0.24 -24.66 -11.21
C VAL A 155 -0.85 -25.87 -10.53
N ASP A 156 -0.46 -27.07 -10.96
CA ASP A 156 -1.00 -28.30 -10.39
C ASP A 156 -0.52 -28.55 -8.95
N LEU A 157 -1.43 -29.02 -8.10
CA LEU A 157 -1.10 -29.70 -6.85
C LEU A 157 -0.58 -31.11 -7.16
N GLU A 158 0.61 -31.43 -6.64
CA GLU A 158 1.21 -32.76 -6.66
C GLU A 158 0.78 -33.54 -5.42
N VAL A 159 0.15 -34.69 -5.63
CA VAL A 159 -0.16 -35.64 -4.55
C VAL A 159 0.57 -36.93 -4.85
N LEU A 160 1.36 -37.41 -3.89
CA LEU A 160 2.13 -38.63 -3.99
C LEU A 160 1.57 -39.70 -3.04
N ASN A 161 1.50 -40.94 -3.52
CA ASN A 161 1.32 -42.11 -2.67
C ASN A 161 2.64 -42.88 -2.55
N ASN A 162 3.07 -43.15 -1.31
CA ASN A 162 4.32 -43.83 -0.98
C ASN A 162 5.55 -43.21 -1.68
N GLY A 163 5.53 -41.90 -1.91
CA GLY A 163 6.61 -41.12 -2.54
C GLY A 163 6.92 -41.45 -4.01
N THR A 164 6.12 -42.28 -4.68
CA THR A 164 6.45 -42.78 -6.04
C THR A 164 5.30 -42.64 -7.04
N GLU A 165 4.06 -42.84 -6.62
CA GLU A 165 2.90 -42.67 -7.51
C GLU A 165 2.41 -41.22 -7.43
N LEU A 166 2.66 -40.43 -8.46
CA LEU A 166 2.29 -39.01 -8.54
C LEU A 166 0.98 -38.82 -9.30
N LYS A 167 0.05 -38.04 -8.72
CA LYS A 167 -1.14 -37.53 -9.41
C LYS A 167 -1.25 -36.02 -9.23
N MET A 168 -1.71 -35.37 -10.29
CA MET A 168 -1.78 -33.91 -10.41
C MET A 168 -3.21 -33.42 -10.43
N ARG A 169 -3.47 -32.24 -9.86
CA ARG A 169 -4.72 -31.51 -10.10
C ARG A 169 -4.58 -30.00 -9.87
N ASN A 170 -5.21 -29.19 -10.72
CA ASN A 170 -5.26 -27.72 -10.61
C ASN A 170 -6.58 -27.13 -10.06
N SER A 171 -7.58 -27.95 -9.72
CA SER A 171 -8.89 -27.52 -9.21
C SER A 171 -9.36 -28.35 -8.01
N ASN A 172 -10.48 -27.98 -7.39
CA ASN A 172 -11.11 -28.85 -6.39
C ASN A 172 -11.60 -30.18 -7.02
N GLY A 173 -11.56 -31.29 -6.27
CA GLY A 173 -12.01 -32.61 -6.72
C GLY A 173 -11.29 -33.79 -6.05
N THR A 174 -11.61 -35.02 -6.46
CA THR A 174 -11.07 -36.26 -5.84
C THR A 174 -10.01 -36.94 -6.71
N ILE A 175 -8.80 -37.14 -6.18
CA ILE A 175 -7.75 -38.01 -6.75
C ILE A 175 -7.97 -39.40 -6.17
N SER A 176 -7.77 -40.47 -6.95
CA SER A 176 -7.80 -41.84 -6.43
C SER A 176 -6.51 -42.55 -6.80
N PHE A 177 -5.86 -43.24 -5.85
CA PHE A 177 -4.75 -44.15 -6.08
C PHE A 177 -5.23 -45.59 -5.93
N ASP A 178 -4.85 -46.48 -6.84
CA ASP A 178 -5.21 -47.89 -6.73
C ASP A 178 -4.14 -48.60 -5.88
N VAL A 179 -4.54 -49.15 -4.73
CA VAL A 179 -3.64 -49.77 -3.76
C VAL A 179 -4.12 -51.21 -3.51
N GLY A 180 -3.18 -52.15 -3.62
CA GLY A 180 -3.47 -53.56 -3.37
C GLY A 180 -3.84 -53.82 -1.90
N ASP A 181 -4.75 -54.77 -1.68
CA ASP A 181 -5.18 -55.14 -0.33
C ASP A 181 -4.02 -55.68 0.53
N GLY A 182 -3.88 -55.18 1.75
CA GLY A 182 -2.75 -55.47 2.63
C GLY A 182 -1.47 -54.65 2.35
N LEU A 183 -1.43 -53.82 1.30
CA LEU A 183 -0.31 -52.90 1.04
C LEU A 183 -0.48 -51.56 1.77
N PRO A 184 0.63 -50.89 2.12
CA PRO A 184 0.59 -49.57 2.74
C PRO A 184 0.22 -48.48 1.74
N TYR A 185 -0.41 -47.42 2.25
CA TYR A 185 -0.52 -46.13 1.57
C TYR A 185 0.08 -45.05 2.46
N ASP A 186 0.65 -44.02 1.84
CA ASP A 186 1.19 -42.84 2.52
C ASP A 186 1.02 -41.63 1.60
N ILE A 187 0.03 -40.79 1.91
CA ILE A 187 -0.31 -39.64 1.09
C ILE A 187 0.53 -38.44 1.53
N THR A 188 1.34 -37.94 0.60
CA THR A 188 2.19 -36.77 0.79
C THR A 188 1.91 -35.73 -0.29
N ILE A 189 2.21 -34.48 0.02
CA ILE A 189 2.05 -33.35 -0.90
C ILE A 189 3.44 -33.01 -1.46
N GLY A 190 3.54 -32.92 -2.79
CA GLY A 190 4.73 -32.46 -3.50
C GLY A 190 4.71 -30.95 -3.70
N ALA A 191 4.82 -30.50 -4.96
CA ALA A 191 4.55 -29.13 -5.33
C ALA A 191 3.10 -28.71 -5.01
N VAL A 192 2.96 -27.49 -4.47
CA VAL A 192 1.67 -26.86 -4.18
C VAL A 192 1.36 -25.77 -5.22
N PRO A 193 0.08 -25.45 -5.44
CA PRO A 193 -0.33 -24.27 -6.20
C PRO A 193 0.41 -23.01 -5.74
N THR A 194 0.95 -22.23 -6.67
CA THR A 194 1.73 -21.00 -6.37
C THR A 194 1.05 -19.73 -6.84
N VAL A 195 -0.19 -19.81 -7.34
CA VAL A 195 -0.95 -18.64 -7.76
C VAL A 195 -2.18 -18.53 -6.87
N PRO A 196 -2.22 -17.51 -5.98
CA PRO A 196 -1.14 -16.60 -5.59
C PRO A 196 -0.08 -17.33 -4.75
N SER A 197 1.10 -16.72 -4.58
CA SER A 197 2.31 -17.32 -3.97
C SER A 197 2.19 -17.71 -2.50
N THR A 198 1.00 -17.57 -1.92
CA THR A 198 0.67 -17.78 -0.50
C THR A 198 -0.20 -19.01 -0.26
N HIS A 199 -0.45 -19.83 -1.28
CA HIS A 199 -1.21 -21.07 -1.12
C HIS A 199 -0.47 -22.06 -0.20
N ILE A 200 -1.16 -22.53 0.83
CA ILE A 200 -0.69 -23.59 1.74
C ILE A 200 -1.70 -24.74 1.65
N CYS A 201 -1.20 -25.93 1.36
CA CYS A 201 -1.99 -27.16 1.36
C CYS A 201 -1.53 -28.10 2.47
N GLN A 202 -2.48 -28.79 3.10
CA GLN A 202 -2.20 -29.78 4.14
C GLN A 202 -3.12 -30.99 4.01
N VAL A 203 -2.58 -32.16 4.36
CA VAL A 203 -3.39 -33.37 4.57
C VAL A 203 -4.11 -33.21 5.91
N VAL A 204 -5.44 -33.19 5.88
CA VAL A 204 -6.27 -32.91 7.05
C VAL A 204 -6.70 -34.19 7.78
N THR A 205 -6.73 -35.31 7.06
CA THR A 205 -7.07 -36.62 7.64
C THR A 205 -5.87 -37.18 8.40
N SER A 206 -6.09 -37.62 9.64
CA SER A 206 -5.08 -38.28 10.46
C SER A 206 -5.54 -39.69 10.84
N PRO A 207 -4.74 -40.75 10.57
CA PRO A 207 -3.41 -40.70 9.95
C PRO A 207 -3.46 -40.50 8.43
N ALA A 208 -2.42 -39.86 7.86
CA ALA A 208 -2.22 -39.70 6.41
C ALA A 208 -1.66 -40.96 5.72
N ASN A 209 -1.30 -41.95 6.53
CA ASN A 209 -0.78 -43.25 6.12
C ASN A 209 -1.54 -44.39 6.81
N GLY A 210 -1.43 -45.59 6.24
CA GLY A 210 -2.07 -46.78 6.77
C GLY A 210 -1.88 -47.97 5.85
N THR A 211 -2.73 -48.99 6.03
CA THR A 211 -2.75 -50.20 5.19
C THR A 211 -4.18 -50.42 4.73
N ILE A 212 -4.36 -50.76 3.46
CA ILE A 212 -5.68 -51.15 2.94
C ILE A 212 -6.09 -52.48 3.59
N ALA A 213 -7.31 -52.53 4.11
CA ALA A 213 -7.88 -53.70 4.77
C ALA A 213 -9.30 -53.98 4.28
N GLY A 214 -9.41 -54.44 3.02
CA GLY A 214 -10.68 -54.91 2.44
C GLY A 214 -11.68 -53.82 2.05
N ALA A 215 -11.31 -52.54 2.07
CA ALA A 215 -12.17 -51.42 1.68
C ALA A 215 -11.38 -50.18 1.21
N ASP A 216 -12.05 -49.31 0.46
CA ASP A 216 -11.53 -47.99 0.06
C ASP A 216 -11.29 -47.10 1.29
N VAL A 217 -10.23 -46.29 1.23
CA VAL A 217 -9.93 -45.27 2.25
C VAL A 217 -10.18 -43.87 1.67
N ASN A 218 -10.79 -43.00 2.47
CA ASN A 218 -11.08 -41.62 2.08
C ASN A 218 -10.23 -40.66 2.93
N LEU A 219 -9.38 -39.90 2.25
CA LEU A 219 -8.50 -38.87 2.80
C LEU A 219 -8.90 -37.50 2.27
N GLN A 220 -8.49 -36.45 2.96
CA GLN A 220 -8.78 -35.07 2.60
C GLN A 220 -7.51 -34.24 2.63
N ILE A 221 -7.36 -33.38 1.61
CA ILE A 221 -6.38 -32.30 1.53
C ILE A 221 -7.15 -31.00 1.44
N SER A 222 -6.78 -30.02 2.26
CA SER A 222 -7.30 -28.66 2.16
C SER A 222 -6.18 -27.69 1.83
N CYS A 223 -6.44 -26.84 0.85
CA CYS A 223 -5.59 -25.75 0.40
C CYS A 223 -6.14 -24.36 0.77
N LEU A 224 -7.13 -24.31 1.68
CA LEU A 224 -7.78 -23.06 2.08
C LEU A 224 -6.75 -22.05 2.60
N SER A 225 -6.59 -20.94 1.88
CA SER A 225 -5.58 -19.93 2.16
C SER A 225 -6.18 -18.53 2.03
N LEU A 226 -5.68 -17.58 2.83
CA LEU A 226 -5.96 -16.16 2.64
C LEU A 226 -5.27 -15.66 1.36
N MET A 227 -6.04 -14.99 0.51
CA MET A 227 -5.61 -14.58 -0.83
C MET A 227 -5.38 -13.08 -0.93
N LYS A 228 -6.33 -12.29 -0.46
CA LYS A 228 -6.31 -10.83 -0.54
C LYS A 228 -7.05 -10.23 0.64
N THR A 229 -6.65 -9.02 1.03
CA THR A 229 -7.36 -8.17 1.99
C THR A 229 -7.81 -6.86 1.34
N SER A 230 -8.67 -6.08 2.03
CA SER A 230 -9.10 -4.75 1.55
C SER A 230 -7.95 -3.75 1.35
N VAL A 231 -6.78 -4.02 1.92
CA VAL A 231 -5.55 -3.27 1.69
C VAL A 231 -4.49 -4.18 1.08
N PRO A 232 -3.55 -3.66 0.27
CA PRO A 232 -2.59 -4.49 -0.47
C PRO A 232 -1.46 -5.02 0.41
N ALA A 233 -1.15 -4.36 1.53
CA ALA A 233 -0.06 -4.72 2.42
C ALA A 233 -0.33 -4.31 3.87
N ALA A 234 0.44 -4.89 4.79
CA ALA A 234 0.47 -4.43 6.17
C ALA A 234 1.07 -3.01 6.26
N GLY A 235 0.51 -2.19 7.13
CA GLY A 235 0.89 -0.78 7.33
C GLY A 235 0.23 0.20 6.35
N SER A 236 -0.52 -0.29 5.35
CA SER A 236 -1.30 0.54 4.43
C SER A 236 -2.40 1.33 5.14
N PHE A 237 -2.83 2.42 4.53
CA PHE A 237 -3.94 3.22 5.04
C PHE A 237 -5.29 2.52 4.85
N PHE A 238 -6.19 2.70 5.81
CA PHE A 238 -7.52 2.12 5.76
C PHE A 238 -8.60 3.12 6.20
N PRO A 239 -9.67 3.34 5.42
CA PRO A 239 -10.73 4.28 5.79
C PRO A 239 -11.61 3.75 6.93
N ALA A 240 -11.88 4.59 7.93
CA ALA A 240 -12.82 4.28 9.01
C ALA A 240 -14.26 4.09 8.50
N THR A 241 -14.60 4.51 7.28
CA THR A 241 -15.95 4.36 6.70
C THR A 241 -16.18 3.02 5.98
N LYS A 242 -15.18 2.12 5.92
CA LYS A 242 -15.29 0.84 5.19
C LYS A 242 -15.11 -0.37 6.09
N ALA A 243 -15.62 -1.51 5.63
CA ALA A 243 -15.36 -2.80 6.24
C ALA A 243 -14.03 -3.40 5.75
N MET A 244 -13.36 -4.16 6.61
CA MET A 244 -12.16 -4.91 6.23
C MET A 244 -12.58 -6.29 5.71
N ASN A 245 -12.27 -6.58 4.45
CA ASN A 245 -12.57 -7.84 3.82
C ASN A 245 -11.31 -8.71 3.75
N PHE A 246 -11.45 -9.98 4.11
CA PHE A 246 -10.45 -11.03 3.94
C PHE A 246 -11.01 -12.04 2.95
N THR A 247 -10.43 -12.12 1.76
CA THR A 247 -10.87 -13.03 0.70
C THR A 247 -9.94 -14.24 0.65
N PHE A 248 -10.54 -15.44 0.70
CA PHE A 248 -9.85 -16.72 0.73
C PHE A 248 -9.99 -17.46 -0.61
N SER A 249 -9.19 -18.50 -0.81
CA SER A 249 -9.20 -19.35 -2.02
C SER A 249 -10.49 -20.18 -2.16
N GLY A 250 -11.29 -20.27 -1.10
CA GLY A 250 -12.57 -20.99 -1.08
C GLY A 250 -13.51 -20.43 -0.01
N PRO A 251 -14.72 -21.00 0.12
CA PRO A 251 -15.70 -20.58 1.12
C PRO A 251 -15.11 -20.62 2.54
N VAL A 252 -15.34 -19.58 3.32
CA VAL A 252 -14.80 -19.46 4.68
C VAL A 252 -15.93 -19.22 5.68
N THR A 253 -15.78 -19.81 6.86
CA THR A 253 -16.69 -19.74 8.00
C THR A 253 -15.90 -19.79 9.31
N GLY A 254 -16.51 -19.36 10.42
CA GLY A 254 -15.96 -19.65 11.75
C GLY A 254 -14.67 -18.93 12.16
N CYS A 255 -14.22 -17.92 11.41
CA CYS A 255 -13.23 -16.96 11.91
C CYS A 255 -13.71 -16.31 13.22
N VAL A 256 -12.76 -16.04 14.11
CA VAL A 256 -12.94 -15.28 15.35
C VAL A 256 -12.05 -14.05 15.28
N LEU A 257 -12.66 -12.88 15.49
CA LEU A 257 -11.94 -11.63 15.63
C LEU A 257 -11.38 -11.55 17.05
N ASP A 258 -10.07 -11.37 17.18
CA ASP A 258 -9.48 -11.06 18.48
C ASP A 258 -10.01 -9.72 18.99
N ALA A 259 -10.41 -9.69 20.25
CA ALA A 259 -10.87 -8.50 20.95
C ALA A 259 -10.04 -8.25 22.22
N THR A 260 -8.81 -8.77 22.25
CA THR A 260 -7.92 -8.56 23.40
C THR A 260 -7.53 -7.09 23.47
N GLY A 261 -7.81 -6.46 24.63
CA GLY A 261 -7.50 -5.06 24.89
C GLY A 261 -6.00 -4.78 24.86
N GLY A 262 -5.60 -3.64 24.29
CA GLY A 262 -4.22 -3.16 24.25
C GLY A 262 -3.93 -2.28 23.04
N GLY A 263 -2.91 -1.42 23.13
CA GLY A 263 -2.40 -0.64 22.00
C GLY A 263 -1.35 0.39 22.42
N PRO A 264 -0.65 0.99 21.44
CA PRO A 264 -0.66 0.69 20.00
C PRO A 264 0.21 -0.53 19.60
N PRO A 265 -0.16 -1.32 18.56
CA PRO A 265 -1.36 -1.19 17.72
C PRO A 265 -2.63 -1.65 18.45
N PHE A 266 -3.75 -0.96 18.19
CA PHE A 266 -5.05 -1.27 18.79
C PHE A 266 -5.71 -2.45 18.08
N SER A 267 -6.29 -3.39 18.82
CA SER A 267 -7.01 -4.52 18.21
C SER A 267 -8.33 -4.05 17.58
N ALA A 268 -8.61 -4.45 16.34
CA ALA A 268 -9.84 -4.10 15.66
C ALA A 268 -11.09 -4.62 16.41
N GLY A 269 -10.98 -5.70 17.19
CA GLY A 269 -12.08 -6.22 18.00
C GLY A 269 -12.47 -5.35 19.20
N THR A 270 -11.66 -4.35 19.57
CA THR A 270 -11.95 -3.42 20.67
C THR A 270 -12.61 -2.12 20.20
N ALA A 271 -12.95 -2.01 18.91
CA ALA A 271 -13.69 -0.85 18.40
C ALA A 271 -15.09 -0.76 19.02
N ASP A 272 -15.67 0.43 19.05
CA ASP A 272 -17.04 0.61 19.53
C ASP A 272 -18.05 -0.12 18.62
N ASN A 273 -19.29 -0.25 19.09
CA ASN A 273 -20.39 -0.89 18.36
C ASN A 273 -20.17 -2.38 18.03
N SER A 274 -19.36 -3.05 18.84
CA SER A 274 -19.13 -4.51 18.83
C SER A 274 -18.84 -5.06 17.44
N PRO A 275 -17.62 -4.84 16.90
CA PRO A 275 -17.22 -5.34 15.60
C PRO A 275 -17.38 -6.86 15.51
N GLY A 276 -17.94 -7.30 14.38
CA GLY A 276 -18.24 -8.69 14.10
C GLY A 276 -17.74 -9.11 12.71
N ILE A 277 -17.88 -10.40 12.43
CA ILE A 277 -17.52 -10.99 11.14
C ILE A 277 -18.80 -11.48 10.45
N THR A 278 -19.00 -11.08 9.20
CA THR A 278 -20.01 -11.64 8.31
C THR A 278 -19.36 -12.33 7.12
N TYR A 279 -20.02 -13.36 6.57
CA TYR A 279 -19.45 -14.19 5.50
C TYR A 279 -20.25 -14.04 4.21
N VAL A 280 -19.57 -13.81 3.09
CA VAL A 280 -20.15 -13.77 1.74
C VAL A 280 -19.26 -14.57 0.80
N GLY A 281 -19.68 -15.79 0.45
CA GLY A 281 -18.89 -16.69 -0.39
C GLY A 281 -17.53 -17.02 0.24
N ASN A 282 -16.46 -16.64 -0.43
CA ASN A 282 -15.07 -16.81 0.02
C ASN A 282 -14.53 -15.63 0.84
N THR A 283 -15.37 -14.66 1.23
CA THR A 283 -14.94 -13.45 1.91
C THR A 283 -15.48 -13.38 3.34
N ALA A 284 -14.58 -13.16 4.30
CA ALA A 284 -14.89 -12.76 5.67
C ALA A 284 -14.82 -11.24 5.79
N ARG A 285 -15.95 -10.61 6.04
CA ARG A 285 -16.11 -9.16 6.19
C ARG A 285 -16.13 -8.80 7.67
N VAL A 286 -15.16 -8.01 8.10
CA VAL A 286 -14.99 -7.51 9.48
C VAL A 286 -15.43 -6.05 9.56
N ALA A 287 -16.41 -5.74 10.40
CA ALA A 287 -16.89 -4.38 10.60
C ALA A 287 -17.65 -4.19 11.93
N PRO A 288 -17.71 -2.96 12.48
CA PRO A 288 -18.70 -2.60 13.49
C PRO A 288 -20.14 -2.76 12.95
N THR A 289 -21.11 -2.85 13.87
CA THR A 289 -22.53 -2.94 13.50
C THR A 289 -23.00 -1.74 12.68
N THR A 290 -22.45 -0.56 12.97
CA THR A 290 -22.62 0.67 12.19
C THR A 290 -21.24 1.25 11.90
N LEU A 291 -20.96 1.55 10.63
CA LEU A 291 -19.80 2.35 10.23
C LEU A 291 -20.08 3.84 10.49
N PRO A 292 -19.06 4.66 10.81
CA PRO A 292 -17.61 4.38 10.75
C PRO A 292 -17.04 3.64 11.97
N TRP A 293 -15.80 3.15 11.85
CA TRP A 293 -14.99 2.67 12.97
C TRP A 293 -14.71 3.79 13.96
N THR A 294 -14.86 3.51 15.25
CA THR A 294 -14.51 4.44 16.34
C THR A 294 -13.84 3.66 17.48
N PHE A 295 -12.97 4.34 18.22
CA PHE A 295 -12.24 3.78 19.36
C PHE A 295 -12.36 4.74 20.55
N GLY A 296 -13.58 4.94 21.04
CA GLY A 296 -13.85 5.89 22.12
C GLY A 296 -13.44 7.32 21.76
N SER A 297 -12.61 7.95 22.59
CA SER A 297 -12.16 9.34 22.43
C SER A 297 -10.83 9.48 21.67
N PHE A 298 -10.31 8.41 21.06
CA PHE A 298 -9.06 8.48 20.30
C PHE A 298 -9.27 9.16 18.95
N ASN A 299 -8.27 9.95 18.52
CA ASN A 299 -8.28 10.66 17.25
C ASN A 299 -7.47 9.87 16.20
N PHE A 300 -7.96 9.83 14.97
CA PHE A 300 -7.23 9.29 13.83
C PHE A 300 -6.06 10.21 13.41
N PRO A 301 -4.99 9.66 12.79
CA PRO A 301 -4.79 8.26 12.40
C PRO A 301 -4.46 7.33 13.56
N LEU A 302 -4.91 6.08 13.49
CA LEU A 302 -4.63 5.04 14.49
C LEU A 302 -3.98 3.81 13.86
N ASN A 303 -2.96 3.26 14.51
CA ASN A 303 -2.44 1.94 14.14
C ASN A 303 -3.38 0.87 14.68
N VAL A 304 -4.07 0.17 13.77
CA VAL A 304 -5.07 -0.86 14.11
C VAL A 304 -4.60 -2.20 13.56
N VAL A 305 -4.74 -3.26 14.33
CA VAL A 305 -4.42 -4.62 13.92
C VAL A 305 -5.68 -5.47 13.85
N PHE A 306 -5.87 -6.16 12.72
CA PHE A 306 -6.89 -7.18 12.55
C PHE A 306 -6.25 -8.54 12.80
N ILE A 307 -6.68 -9.22 13.85
CA ILE A 307 -6.21 -10.56 14.18
C ILE A 307 -7.39 -11.52 14.05
N LEU A 308 -7.32 -12.41 13.08
CA LEU A 308 -8.31 -13.47 12.86
C LEU A 308 -7.70 -14.82 13.24
N THR A 309 -8.43 -15.58 14.05
CA THR A 309 -8.09 -16.94 14.45
C THR A 309 -9.22 -17.91 14.09
N GLY A 310 -8.92 -19.20 13.98
CA GLY A 310 -9.95 -20.23 13.79
C GLY A 310 -10.70 -20.22 12.45
N CYS A 311 -10.29 -19.38 11.49
CA CYS A 311 -10.87 -19.34 10.15
C CYS A 311 -10.83 -20.73 9.51
N LYS A 312 -11.97 -21.23 9.02
CA LYS A 312 -12.08 -22.58 8.45
C LYS A 312 -13.13 -22.67 7.35
N ASP A 313 -13.01 -23.66 6.48
CA ASP A 313 -14.15 -24.11 5.67
C ASP A 313 -14.89 -25.25 6.43
N ALA A 314 -15.69 -26.04 5.71
CA ALA A 314 -16.34 -27.22 6.28
C ALA A 314 -15.36 -28.37 6.63
N VAL A 315 -14.10 -28.27 6.20
CA VAL A 315 -13.10 -29.35 6.22
C VAL A 315 -11.92 -29.02 7.16
N ALA A 316 -11.28 -27.86 6.98
CA ALA A 316 -10.01 -27.52 7.62
C ALA A 316 -9.87 -26.04 7.98
N LEU A 317 -8.89 -25.76 8.83
CA LEU A 317 -8.44 -24.41 9.15
C LEU A 317 -7.67 -23.80 7.96
N ALA A 318 -7.92 -22.52 7.69
CA ALA A 318 -7.18 -21.74 6.71
C ALA A 318 -5.70 -21.61 7.12
N ASN A 319 -4.78 -21.59 6.15
CA ASN A 319 -3.34 -21.43 6.36
C ASN A 319 -2.74 -22.40 7.40
N GLY A 320 -3.27 -23.64 7.49
CA GLY A 320 -2.80 -24.61 8.48
C GLY A 320 -3.15 -24.28 9.93
N GLY A 321 -4.11 -23.37 10.16
CA GLY A 321 -4.44 -22.86 11.49
C GLY A 321 -3.55 -21.71 11.96
N ALA A 322 -2.66 -21.19 11.11
CA ALA A 322 -1.89 -20.01 11.43
C ALA A 322 -2.80 -18.79 11.66
N THR A 323 -2.42 -17.95 12.63
CA THR A 323 -3.12 -16.68 12.90
C THR A 323 -2.93 -15.73 11.73
N ILE A 324 -4.03 -15.16 11.25
CA ILE A 324 -4.02 -14.09 10.24
C ILE A 324 -3.91 -12.77 11.00
N SER A 325 -2.85 -12.01 10.75
CA SER A 325 -2.62 -10.71 11.37
C SER A 325 -2.30 -9.66 10.32
N LEU A 326 -3.05 -8.56 10.31
CA LEU A 326 -2.88 -7.45 9.39
C LEU A 326 -2.91 -6.13 10.16
N ASN A 327 -1.79 -5.41 10.13
CA ASN A 327 -1.73 -4.05 10.67
C ASN A 327 -2.10 -3.03 9.60
N VAL A 328 -2.85 -1.98 9.96
CA VAL A 328 -3.21 -0.86 9.08
C VAL A 328 -3.09 0.47 9.82
N LYS A 329 -2.93 1.55 9.06
CA LYS A 329 -3.07 2.93 9.54
C LYS A 329 -4.49 3.40 9.25
N MET A 330 -5.39 3.28 10.22
CA MET A 330 -6.78 3.67 10.04
C MET A 330 -6.91 5.20 10.02
N MET A 331 -7.63 5.72 9.03
CA MET A 331 -7.85 7.13 8.77
C MET A 331 -9.31 7.50 9.02
N GLU A 332 -9.55 8.73 9.48
CA GLU A 332 -10.89 9.31 9.53
C GLU A 332 -11.45 9.51 8.11
N GLY A 333 -12.72 9.16 7.92
CA GLY A 333 -13.44 9.43 6.68
C GLY A 333 -13.10 8.46 5.53
N ASP A 334 -13.36 8.93 4.30
CA ASP A 334 -13.12 8.17 3.07
C ASP A 334 -11.67 8.29 2.60
N VAL A 335 -11.17 7.27 1.93
CA VAL A 335 -9.80 7.21 1.40
C VAL A 335 -9.84 6.78 -0.06
N TYR A 336 -9.09 7.48 -0.91
CA TYR A 336 -8.95 7.19 -2.33
C TYR A 336 -7.47 7.23 -2.77
N PHE A 337 -7.16 6.45 -3.81
CA PHE A 337 -5.79 6.23 -4.29
C PHE A 337 -5.64 6.66 -5.75
N ILE A 338 -4.55 7.37 -6.03
CA ILE A 338 -4.22 7.90 -7.36
C ILE A 338 -2.84 7.41 -7.78
N SER A 339 -2.75 6.74 -8.93
CA SER A 339 -1.51 6.24 -9.54
C SER A 339 -1.38 6.76 -10.97
N ASP A 340 -0.31 7.47 -11.28
CA ASP A 340 -0.05 7.93 -12.66
C ASP A 340 0.27 6.74 -13.58
N THR A 341 1.03 5.77 -13.07
CA THR A 341 1.55 4.64 -13.85
C THR A 341 0.52 3.53 -14.05
N SER A 342 -0.19 3.16 -12.99
CA SER A 342 -1.09 2.00 -12.98
C SER A 342 -2.59 2.37 -12.96
N GLY A 343 -2.91 3.64 -12.69
CA GLY A 343 -4.29 4.07 -12.50
C GLY A 343 -5.08 4.26 -13.80
N ASN A 344 -6.41 4.17 -13.67
CA ASN A 344 -7.37 4.46 -14.74
C ASN A 344 -8.57 5.22 -14.15
N ASP A 345 -9.00 6.32 -14.79
CA ASP A 345 -10.11 7.14 -14.30
C ASP A 345 -11.50 6.48 -14.40
N SER A 346 -11.58 5.29 -15.00
CA SER A 346 -12.79 4.44 -14.94
C SER A 346 -12.88 3.59 -13.66
N ASN A 347 -11.81 3.57 -12.85
CA ASN A 347 -11.72 2.79 -11.62
C ASN A 347 -12.49 3.45 -10.46
N SER A 348 -12.68 2.72 -9.36
CA SER A 348 -13.35 3.25 -8.16
C SER A 348 -12.47 4.16 -7.29
N CYS A 349 -11.15 4.12 -7.50
CA CYS A 349 -10.12 4.74 -6.68
C CYS A 349 -10.05 4.22 -5.22
N THR A 350 -10.77 3.16 -4.84
CA THR A 350 -10.92 2.76 -3.42
C THR A 350 -9.86 1.78 -2.91
N ASP A 351 -9.06 1.21 -3.81
CA ASP A 351 -7.98 0.26 -3.52
C ASP A 351 -6.76 0.64 -4.39
N PRO A 352 -5.52 0.51 -3.91
CA PRO A 352 -4.32 0.78 -4.69
C PRO A 352 -4.24 0.07 -6.06
N SER A 353 -4.74 -1.18 -6.14
CA SER A 353 -4.82 -1.95 -7.38
C SER A 353 -5.96 -1.53 -8.32
N ASP A 354 -6.90 -0.71 -7.81
CA ASP A 354 -8.03 -0.10 -8.53
C ASP A 354 -7.95 1.44 -8.40
N SER A 355 -6.73 1.97 -8.47
CA SER A 355 -6.46 3.40 -8.31
C SER A 355 -6.89 4.19 -9.55
N CYS A 356 -7.24 5.46 -9.34
CA CYS A 356 -7.54 6.37 -10.43
C CYS A 356 -6.27 7.00 -11.00
N LYS A 357 -6.34 7.53 -12.23
CA LYS A 357 -5.16 8.09 -12.91
C LYS A 357 -4.96 9.56 -12.57
N THR A 358 -6.03 10.34 -12.60
CA THR A 358 -5.98 11.80 -12.38
C THR A 358 -6.41 12.15 -10.96
N ILE A 359 -5.71 13.12 -10.37
CA ILE A 359 -5.98 13.59 -9.01
C ILE A 359 -7.41 14.15 -8.91
N GLN A 360 -7.87 14.91 -9.91
CA GLN A 360 -9.22 15.47 -9.89
C GLN A 360 -10.31 14.39 -9.86
N THR A 361 -10.09 13.23 -10.50
CA THR A 361 -11.05 12.11 -10.45
C THR A 361 -11.18 11.56 -9.04
N GLY A 362 -10.07 11.43 -8.29
CA GLY A 362 -10.12 11.06 -6.88
C GLY A 362 -10.79 12.12 -6.00
N VAL A 363 -10.50 13.41 -6.25
CA VAL A 363 -11.15 14.52 -5.53
C VAL A 363 -12.66 14.56 -5.78
N ASN A 364 -13.12 14.20 -6.98
CA ASN A 364 -14.55 14.09 -7.30
C ASN A 364 -15.27 12.99 -6.51
N GLN A 365 -14.56 12.00 -5.97
CA GLN A 365 -15.15 10.97 -5.11
C GLN A 365 -15.45 11.50 -3.69
N CYS A 366 -14.88 12.64 -3.31
CA CYS A 366 -15.11 13.25 -2.01
C CYS A 366 -16.51 13.86 -1.93
N ASN A 367 -17.30 13.41 -0.95
CA ASN A 367 -18.62 13.96 -0.67
C ASN A 367 -18.58 15.04 0.43
N SER A 368 -19.70 15.70 0.68
CA SER A 368 -19.82 16.79 1.66
C SER A 368 -20.13 16.33 3.10
N ALA A 369 -20.38 15.04 3.31
CA ALA A 369 -20.83 14.48 4.59
C ALA A 369 -19.67 14.09 5.51
N SER A 370 -18.56 13.62 4.94
CA SER A 370 -17.39 13.15 5.68
C SER A 370 -16.10 13.73 5.14
N VAL A 371 -15.06 13.69 5.97
CA VAL A 371 -13.70 13.97 5.54
C VAL A 371 -13.28 12.98 4.46
N CYS A 372 -12.53 13.45 3.48
CA CYS A 372 -12.01 12.65 2.39
C CYS A 372 -10.50 12.79 2.30
N THR A 373 -9.77 11.69 2.19
CA THR A 373 -8.31 11.68 1.98
C THR A 373 -7.99 11.08 0.62
N VAL A 374 -7.22 11.79 -0.19
CA VAL A 374 -6.76 11.37 -1.51
C VAL A 374 -5.25 11.19 -1.45
N PHE A 375 -4.80 9.93 -1.48
CA PHE A 375 -3.39 9.56 -1.54
C PHE A 375 -2.92 9.52 -2.99
N VAL A 376 -1.75 10.10 -3.25
CA VAL A 376 -1.18 10.21 -4.59
C VAL A 376 0.21 9.61 -4.64
N GLU A 377 0.40 8.65 -5.54
CA GLU A 377 1.69 8.02 -5.84
C GLU A 377 2.72 9.07 -6.29
N GLY A 378 4.00 8.80 -6.07
CA GLY A 378 5.09 9.51 -6.73
C GLY A 378 4.97 9.43 -8.25
N GLY A 379 5.17 10.55 -8.94
CA GLY A 379 4.89 10.64 -10.38
C GLY A 379 4.74 12.07 -10.88
N ASN A 380 4.55 12.25 -12.19
CA ASN A 380 4.36 13.55 -12.82
C ASN A 380 2.92 13.72 -13.31
N TYR A 381 2.11 14.46 -12.56
CA TYR A 381 0.71 14.74 -12.86
C TYR A 381 0.60 16.05 -13.66
N ILE A 382 0.37 15.93 -14.96
CA ILE A 382 0.34 17.06 -15.89
C ILE A 382 -1.12 17.51 -16.12
N ILE A 383 -1.45 18.71 -15.68
CA ILE A 383 -2.74 19.37 -15.96
C ILE A 383 -2.71 19.89 -17.39
N SER A 384 -3.72 19.53 -18.20
CA SER A 384 -3.76 19.80 -19.63
C SER A 384 -5.19 19.87 -20.16
N GLY A 385 -5.40 19.80 -21.48
CA GLY A 385 -6.73 19.70 -22.06
C GLY A 385 -7.51 18.43 -21.74
N ALA A 386 -6.79 17.33 -21.50
CA ALA A 386 -7.39 16.03 -21.18
C ALA A 386 -7.49 15.79 -19.66
N ALA A 387 -6.66 16.47 -18.87
CA ALA A 387 -6.62 16.34 -17.41
C ALA A 387 -7.04 17.66 -16.75
N SER A 388 -8.22 17.66 -16.12
CA SER A 388 -8.80 18.83 -15.46
C SER A 388 -7.93 19.33 -14.30
N PRO A 389 -7.91 20.65 -14.04
CA PRO A 389 -7.32 21.22 -12.84
C PRO A 389 -7.94 20.65 -11.57
N ILE A 390 -7.16 20.66 -10.48
CA ILE A 390 -7.57 20.15 -9.19
C ILE A 390 -8.41 21.22 -8.48
N SER A 391 -9.63 20.89 -8.11
CA SER A 391 -10.61 21.78 -7.48
C SER A 391 -11.15 21.16 -6.19
N MET A 392 -10.79 21.77 -5.05
CA MET A 392 -11.20 21.34 -3.72
C MET A 392 -12.30 22.27 -3.20
N THR A 393 -13.56 21.83 -3.27
CA THR A 393 -14.74 22.62 -2.92
C THR A 393 -15.70 21.92 -1.96
N SER A 394 -15.38 20.70 -1.51
CA SER A 394 -16.27 19.93 -0.63
C SER A 394 -16.29 20.50 0.78
N SER A 395 -17.48 20.77 1.32
CA SER A 395 -17.67 21.17 2.72
C SER A 395 -17.36 20.06 3.72
N GLY A 396 -17.19 18.81 3.26
CA GLY A 396 -16.74 17.67 4.07
C GLY A 396 -15.23 17.71 4.37
N GLY A 397 -14.46 18.51 3.62
CA GLY A 397 -13.01 18.55 3.72
C GLY A 397 -12.33 17.53 2.82
N VAL A 398 -11.22 17.96 2.21
CA VAL A 398 -10.41 17.12 1.31
C VAL A 398 -8.96 17.23 1.74
N ARG A 399 -8.35 16.10 2.09
CA ARG A 399 -6.94 15.96 2.45
C ARG A 399 -6.21 15.33 1.27
N LEU A 400 -5.49 16.15 0.51
CA LEU A 400 -4.68 15.71 -0.61
C LEU A 400 -3.25 15.49 -0.12
N VAL A 401 -2.75 14.24 -0.22
CA VAL A 401 -1.45 13.84 0.34
C VAL A 401 -0.65 13.07 -0.71
N GLY A 402 0.54 13.55 -1.04
CA GLY A 402 1.38 13.02 -2.10
C GLY A 402 2.66 12.34 -1.60
N SER A 403 3.44 11.89 -2.57
CA SER A 403 4.75 11.27 -2.45
C SER A 403 4.75 9.86 -1.84
N PHE A 404 3.78 9.04 -2.24
CA PHE A 404 3.72 7.62 -1.85
C PHE A 404 4.45 6.71 -2.84
N ASP A 405 4.95 5.59 -2.33
CA ASP A 405 5.36 4.46 -3.16
C ASP A 405 4.15 3.83 -3.87
N SER A 406 4.40 2.96 -4.87
CA SER A 406 3.36 2.32 -5.67
C SER A 406 2.41 1.42 -4.87
N SER A 407 2.81 1.03 -3.65
CA SER A 407 2.00 0.24 -2.73
C SER A 407 1.21 1.08 -1.71
N PHE A 408 1.41 2.40 -1.70
CA PHE A 408 0.83 3.35 -0.73
C PHE A 408 1.08 2.94 0.74
N SER A 409 2.25 2.36 1.00
CA SER A 409 2.68 1.93 2.33
C SER A 409 3.60 2.96 3.00
N THR A 410 4.39 3.65 2.18
CA THR A 410 5.46 4.55 2.62
C THR A 410 5.35 5.88 1.90
N GLN A 411 5.39 6.98 2.67
CA GLN A 411 5.52 8.33 2.14
C GLN A 411 6.98 8.73 2.18
N ASP A 412 7.56 9.08 1.03
CA ASP A 412 8.92 9.60 0.92
C ASP A 412 8.94 10.79 -0.04
N LEU A 413 9.06 11.99 0.53
CA LEU A 413 9.12 13.27 -0.18
C LEU A 413 10.30 13.39 -1.15
N THR A 414 11.33 12.54 -0.98
CA THR A 414 12.59 12.59 -1.74
C THR A 414 12.71 11.41 -2.69
N GLY A 415 12.41 10.20 -2.21
CA GLY A 415 12.50 8.97 -2.99
C GLY A 415 11.37 8.76 -3.98
N THR A 416 10.16 9.22 -3.66
CA THR A 416 8.96 9.04 -4.50
C THR A 416 8.20 10.37 -4.66
N PRO A 417 8.82 11.42 -5.22
CA PRO A 417 8.22 12.75 -5.25
C PRO A 417 6.99 12.80 -6.16
N THR A 418 5.89 13.39 -5.69
CA THR A 418 4.74 13.72 -6.53
C THR A 418 4.87 15.15 -7.08
N ARG A 419 4.85 15.28 -8.40
CA ARG A 419 4.97 16.57 -9.11
C ARG A 419 3.68 16.90 -9.83
N ILE A 420 3.14 18.10 -9.62
CA ILE A 420 1.96 18.63 -10.31
C ILE A 420 2.40 19.78 -11.21
N LEU A 421 2.20 19.65 -12.51
CA LEU A 421 2.62 20.65 -13.51
C LEU A 421 1.41 21.17 -14.28
N ASP A 422 1.26 22.49 -14.36
CA ASP A 422 0.31 23.11 -15.27
C ASP A 422 0.93 23.23 -16.67
N ASN A 423 0.31 22.58 -17.66
CA ASN A 423 0.70 22.62 -19.07
C ASN A 423 -0.51 22.89 -19.97
N ARG A 424 -1.51 23.61 -19.45
CA ARG A 424 -2.69 23.99 -20.23
C ARG A 424 -2.32 24.99 -21.32
N THR A 425 -2.92 24.84 -22.48
CA THR A 425 -2.75 25.79 -23.59
C THR A 425 -3.34 27.17 -23.24
N VAL A 426 -2.96 28.22 -23.98
CA VAL A 426 -3.52 29.58 -23.80
C VAL A 426 -5.05 29.61 -23.97
N ILE A 427 -5.62 28.73 -24.80
CA ILE A 427 -7.07 28.61 -24.97
C ILE A 427 -7.74 28.06 -23.71
N GLN A 428 -7.11 27.10 -23.05
CA GLN A 428 -7.64 26.45 -21.84
C GLN A 428 -7.43 27.28 -20.59
N CYS A 429 -6.33 28.02 -20.53
CA CYS A 429 -6.07 28.96 -19.47
C CYS A 429 -5.30 30.18 -20.00
N PRO A 430 -5.98 31.29 -20.29
CA PRO A 430 -5.35 32.46 -20.89
C PRO A 430 -4.51 33.26 -19.88
N GLY A 431 -4.91 33.31 -18.60
CA GLY A 431 -4.17 34.03 -17.57
C GLY A 431 -4.00 35.53 -17.86
N THR A 432 -4.94 36.17 -18.54
CA THR A 432 -4.78 37.56 -19.03
C THR A 432 -5.17 38.63 -18.03
N VAL A 433 -6.05 38.31 -17.07
CA VAL A 433 -6.63 39.25 -16.11
C VAL A 433 -6.59 38.63 -14.72
N LEU A 434 -5.78 39.23 -13.84
CA LEU A 434 -5.70 38.86 -12.43
C LEU A 434 -7.06 39.01 -11.73
N SER A 435 -7.36 38.10 -10.81
CA SER A 435 -8.62 38.00 -10.06
C SER A 435 -9.84 37.54 -10.87
N SER A 436 -9.66 37.09 -12.11
CA SER A 436 -10.77 36.60 -12.95
C SER A 436 -10.44 35.34 -13.74
N ASN A 437 -9.27 35.26 -14.38
CA ASN A 437 -8.91 34.14 -15.25
C ASN A 437 -7.45 33.68 -15.13
N GLU A 438 -6.79 33.99 -14.02
CA GLU A 438 -5.44 33.52 -13.68
C GLU A 438 -5.37 32.00 -13.59
N CYS A 439 -4.23 31.46 -14.03
CA CYS A 439 -4.01 30.02 -14.14
C CYS A 439 -3.49 29.44 -12.85
N ALA A 440 -4.05 28.30 -12.45
CA ALA A 440 -3.45 27.45 -11.43
C ALA A 440 -3.85 25.99 -11.59
N PRO A 441 -2.93 25.03 -11.36
CA PRO A 441 -3.25 23.62 -11.37
C PRO A 441 -4.10 23.20 -10.16
N ILE A 442 -4.06 23.95 -9.05
CA ILE A 442 -4.86 23.70 -7.85
C ILE A 442 -5.66 24.94 -7.45
N THR A 443 -6.97 24.76 -7.23
CA THR A 443 -7.88 25.77 -6.67
C THR A 443 -8.60 25.21 -5.45
N ILE A 444 -8.63 25.98 -4.37
CA ILE A 444 -9.29 25.65 -3.10
C ILE A 444 -10.37 26.68 -2.82
N THR A 445 -11.57 26.22 -2.51
CA THR A 445 -12.68 27.05 -2.02
C THR A 445 -13.18 26.44 -0.72
N ALA A 446 -12.67 26.94 0.40
CA ALA A 446 -13.03 26.44 1.72
C ALA A 446 -14.30 27.12 2.24
N SER A 447 -15.43 26.43 2.12
CA SER A 447 -16.71 26.93 2.63
C SER A 447 -17.58 25.82 3.20
N GLY A 448 -18.44 26.16 4.17
CA GLY A 448 -19.46 25.28 4.72
C GLY A 448 -18.97 24.27 5.75
N MET A 449 -17.77 24.44 6.32
CA MET A 449 -17.20 23.50 7.31
C MET A 449 -17.74 23.72 8.73
N ALA A 450 -18.51 24.78 8.97
CA ALA A 450 -19.20 25.06 10.23
C ALA A 450 -18.30 25.09 11.49
N GLY A 451 -17.03 25.47 11.32
CA GLY A 451 -16.06 25.54 12.42
C GLY A 451 -15.39 24.21 12.76
N ASP A 452 -15.69 23.13 12.05
CA ASP A 452 -15.08 21.82 12.25
C ASP A 452 -13.67 21.75 11.63
N THR A 453 -12.65 21.78 12.49
CA THR A 453 -11.24 21.74 12.08
C THR A 453 -10.81 20.42 11.42
N THR A 454 -11.55 19.32 11.64
CA THR A 454 -11.23 18.01 11.02
C THR A 454 -11.50 18.01 9.52
N LYS A 455 -12.40 18.90 9.07
CA LYS A 455 -12.82 19.09 7.67
C LYS A 455 -11.94 20.08 6.90
N ALA A 456 -10.77 20.44 7.43
CA ALA A 456 -9.85 21.33 6.73
C ALA A 456 -9.45 20.75 5.36
N HIS A 457 -9.43 21.62 4.34
CA HIS A 457 -8.76 21.28 3.10
C HIS A 457 -7.25 21.22 3.36
N THR A 458 -6.63 20.08 3.08
CA THR A 458 -5.21 19.85 3.35
C THR A 458 -4.46 19.55 2.06
N ILE A 459 -3.27 20.14 1.88
CA ILE A 459 -2.33 19.81 0.80
C ILE A 459 -0.95 19.54 1.40
N GLN A 460 -0.42 18.34 1.18
CA GLN A 460 0.87 17.92 1.74
C GLN A 460 1.65 17.02 0.80
N GLY A 461 2.96 17.25 0.73
CA GLY A 461 3.91 16.32 0.10
C GLY A 461 3.93 16.39 -1.42
N PHE A 462 3.73 17.58 -1.98
CA PHE A 462 3.79 17.81 -3.43
C PHE A 462 4.88 18.81 -3.81
N SER A 463 5.38 18.65 -5.04
CA SER A 463 6.03 19.71 -5.80
C SER A 463 5.06 20.27 -6.84
N ILE A 464 4.66 21.54 -6.74
CA ILE A 464 3.57 22.13 -7.52
C ILE A 464 4.12 23.30 -8.34
N PHE A 465 3.92 23.25 -9.65
CA PHE A 465 4.50 24.19 -10.60
C PHE A 465 3.42 24.89 -11.43
N ALA A 466 3.42 26.22 -11.39
CA ALA A 466 2.63 27.05 -12.29
C ALA A 466 3.20 27.06 -13.71
N ASP A 467 2.36 27.39 -14.69
CA ASP A 467 2.79 27.55 -16.08
C ASP A 467 3.42 28.94 -16.31
N GLU A 468 4.74 28.98 -16.45
CA GLU A 468 5.51 30.21 -16.69
C GLU A 468 5.32 30.80 -18.10
N SER A 469 4.52 30.22 -18.98
CA SER A 469 4.13 30.85 -20.24
C SER A 469 2.97 31.84 -20.08
N LYS A 470 2.22 31.78 -18.97
CA LYS A 470 0.97 32.56 -18.79
C LYS A 470 1.24 33.89 -18.09
N PRO A 471 0.60 35.02 -18.46
CA PRO A 471 0.85 36.31 -17.82
C PRO A 471 0.52 36.31 -16.32
N ASN A 472 -0.62 35.73 -15.94
CA ASN A 472 -1.03 35.56 -14.55
C ASN A 472 -1.17 34.07 -14.22
N ALA A 473 -0.26 33.56 -13.40
CA ALA A 473 -0.14 32.13 -13.09
C ALA A 473 0.30 31.89 -11.65
N PHE A 474 -0.34 30.96 -10.97
CA PHE A 474 -0.03 30.57 -9.60
C PHE A 474 -0.04 29.05 -9.47
N ALA A 475 0.76 28.50 -8.56
CA ALA A 475 0.74 27.05 -8.31
C ALA A 475 -0.52 26.64 -7.51
N ILE A 476 -0.94 27.47 -6.55
CA ILE A 476 -2.15 27.26 -5.76
C ILE A 476 -2.98 28.53 -5.67
N ARG A 477 -4.30 28.41 -5.83
CA ARG A 477 -5.27 29.48 -5.57
C ARG A 477 -6.20 29.13 -4.41
N ILE A 478 -6.47 30.08 -3.53
CA ILE A 478 -7.49 29.98 -2.47
C ILE A 478 -8.51 31.10 -2.70
N LEU A 479 -9.76 30.72 -2.97
CA LEU A 479 -10.81 31.66 -3.40
C LEU A 479 -12.01 31.62 -2.45
N ASN A 480 -12.56 32.80 -2.13
CA ASN A 480 -13.92 32.97 -1.57
C ASN A 480 -14.25 32.09 -0.35
N GLY A 481 -13.30 31.86 0.55
CA GLY A 481 -13.54 31.07 1.77
C GLY A 481 -14.33 31.82 2.85
N ASP A 482 -15.10 31.10 3.66
CA ASP A 482 -15.81 31.67 4.82
C ASP A 482 -15.01 31.54 6.14
N SER A 483 -15.30 32.40 7.11
CA SER A 483 -14.56 32.51 8.37
C SER A 483 -14.62 31.27 9.27
N ASN A 484 -15.51 30.31 8.97
CA ASN A 484 -15.70 29.07 9.73
C ASN A 484 -15.12 27.85 8.99
N SER A 485 -14.24 28.08 8.02
CA SER A 485 -13.61 27.06 7.20
C SER A 485 -12.09 27.15 7.26
N TYR A 486 -11.41 26.05 6.93
CA TYR A 486 -9.98 25.87 7.19
C TYR A 486 -9.25 25.33 5.96
N VAL A 487 -8.08 25.91 5.69
CA VAL A 487 -7.15 25.46 4.64
C VAL A 487 -5.77 25.32 5.25
N TYR A 488 -5.19 24.12 5.15
CA TYR A 488 -3.85 23.79 5.63
C TYR A 488 -2.96 23.36 4.47
N ILE A 489 -1.92 24.13 4.19
CA ILE A 489 -0.92 23.80 3.16
C ILE A 489 0.41 23.64 3.87
N TYR A 490 0.97 22.43 3.88
CA TYR A 490 2.23 22.18 4.60
C TYR A 490 3.13 21.12 3.98
N GLY A 491 4.45 21.30 4.13
CA GLY A 491 5.43 20.34 3.64
C GLY A 491 5.46 20.19 2.11
N ASN A 492 5.25 21.27 1.37
CA ASN A 492 5.27 21.28 -0.09
C ASN A 492 6.43 22.12 -0.65
N TYR A 493 6.80 21.82 -1.89
CA TYR A 493 7.56 22.71 -2.76
C TYR A 493 6.61 23.37 -3.76
N ILE A 494 6.50 24.69 -3.75
CA ILE A 494 5.50 25.44 -4.52
C ILE A 494 6.23 26.50 -5.34
N SER A 495 6.03 26.50 -6.65
CA SER A 495 6.76 27.37 -7.57
C SER A 495 5.86 28.04 -8.58
N GLY A 496 5.96 29.37 -8.69
CA GLY A 496 5.29 30.14 -9.73
C GLY A 496 5.96 30.09 -11.11
N GLY A 497 7.06 29.34 -11.24
CA GLY A 497 7.83 29.18 -12.48
C GLY A 497 9.27 28.75 -12.20
N GLU A 498 9.81 27.86 -13.03
CA GLU A 498 11.17 27.35 -12.84
C GLU A 498 12.22 28.25 -13.48
N GLY A 499 11.85 29.00 -14.51
CA GLY A 499 12.74 29.79 -15.35
C GLY A 499 13.46 28.93 -16.39
N GLY A 500 14.07 29.58 -17.39
CA GLY A 500 14.89 28.90 -18.39
C GLY A 500 14.15 28.52 -19.68
N LEU A 501 12.88 28.91 -19.84
CA LEU A 501 12.15 28.75 -21.11
C LEU A 501 12.29 29.94 -22.07
N GLY A 502 13.09 30.97 -21.76
CA GLY A 502 13.28 32.11 -22.68
C GLY A 502 12.10 33.07 -22.74
N VAL A 503 11.13 32.92 -21.82
CA VAL A 503 9.89 33.72 -21.73
C VAL A 503 9.97 34.78 -20.61
N GLU A 504 11.18 35.14 -20.17
CA GLU A 504 11.45 35.99 -19.00
C GLU A 504 11.18 37.50 -19.18
N ASN A 505 10.21 37.88 -20.01
CA ASN A 505 9.79 39.28 -20.24
C ASN A 505 8.27 39.44 -20.20
N ALA A 506 7.62 38.77 -19.26
CA ALA A 506 6.16 38.64 -19.26
C ALA A 506 5.46 39.80 -18.53
N THR A 507 4.41 40.34 -19.13
CA THR A 507 3.40 41.13 -18.42
C THR A 507 2.70 40.28 -17.34
N GLY A 508 2.09 40.91 -16.34
CA GLY A 508 1.24 40.22 -15.35
C GLY A 508 1.98 39.77 -14.08
N THR A 509 1.27 39.02 -13.23
CA THR A 509 1.75 38.61 -11.91
C THR A 509 1.79 37.09 -11.81
N ARG A 510 2.96 36.54 -11.46
CA ARG A 510 3.14 35.10 -11.26
C ARG A 510 3.63 34.77 -9.86
N GLY A 511 3.27 33.61 -9.35
CA GLY A 511 3.57 33.28 -7.97
C GLY A 511 3.36 31.86 -7.52
N GLY A 512 3.72 31.58 -6.26
CA GLY A 512 3.45 30.29 -5.65
C GLY A 512 1.98 30.17 -5.25
N ILE A 513 1.55 31.02 -4.33
CA ILE A 513 0.20 30.98 -3.75
C ILE A 513 -0.52 32.31 -3.97
N TYR A 514 -1.78 32.24 -4.40
CA TYR A 514 -2.66 33.39 -4.52
C TYR A 514 -3.94 33.20 -3.69
N LEU A 515 -4.22 34.16 -2.81
CA LEU A 515 -5.44 34.21 -2.01
C LEU A 515 -6.31 35.37 -2.48
N LEU A 516 -7.59 35.11 -2.72
CA LEU A 516 -8.56 36.10 -3.17
C LEU A 516 -9.84 36.01 -2.36
N SER A 517 -10.12 37.06 -1.58
CA SER A 517 -11.36 37.21 -0.80
C SER A 517 -11.65 36.00 0.09
N SER A 518 -10.60 35.39 0.65
CA SER A 518 -10.70 34.18 1.45
C SER A 518 -10.64 34.52 2.94
N SER A 519 -11.80 34.53 3.58
CA SER A 519 -11.90 34.76 5.03
C SER A 519 -11.67 33.51 5.87
N SER A 520 -11.45 32.35 5.23
CA SER A 520 -11.11 31.10 5.92
C SER A 520 -9.78 31.18 6.68
N ASN A 521 -9.59 30.27 7.62
CA ASN A 521 -8.34 30.09 8.32
C ASN A 521 -7.32 29.43 7.38
N ASN A 522 -6.54 30.25 6.67
CA ASN A 522 -5.58 29.80 5.68
C ASN A 522 -4.18 29.69 6.31
N GLN A 523 -3.83 28.51 6.80
CA GLN A 523 -2.50 28.20 7.35
C GLN A 523 -1.61 27.64 6.25
N ILE A 524 -0.51 28.32 6.03
CA ILE A 524 0.53 27.93 5.09
C ILE A 524 1.78 27.75 5.94
N ASP A 525 2.17 26.51 6.18
CA ASP A 525 3.17 26.15 7.18
C ASP A 525 4.29 25.27 6.64
N THR A 526 5.55 25.59 6.94
CA THR A 526 6.70 24.70 6.62
C THR A 526 6.77 24.31 5.14
N ASN A 527 6.43 25.24 4.24
CA ASN A 527 6.58 25.06 2.79
C ASN A 527 7.83 25.76 2.27
N VAL A 528 8.29 25.33 1.10
CA VAL A 528 9.19 26.11 0.24
C VAL A 528 8.33 26.76 -0.85
N ILE A 529 8.33 28.09 -0.92
CA ILE A 529 7.48 28.85 -1.84
C ILE A 529 8.33 29.81 -2.66
N LYS A 530 8.30 29.64 -3.98
CA LYS A 530 9.05 30.42 -4.96
C LYS A 530 8.08 31.23 -5.82
N GLY A 531 8.40 32.50 -6.05
CA GLY A 531 7.68 33.39 -6.96
C GLY A 531 7.76 32.93 -8.42
N GLY A 532 7.09 33.65 -9.31
CA GLY A 532 7.12 33.36 -10.74
C GLY A 532 8.26 34.04 -11.49
N PHE A 533 9.28 33.26 -11.80
CA PHE A 533 10.50 33.70 -12.48
C PHE A 533 10.21 34.52 -13.75
N GLY A 534 10.78 35.72 -13.85
CA GLY A 534 10.80 36.55 -15.06
C GLY A 534 9.48 37.25 -15.44
N ALA A 535 8.48 37.28 -14.55
CA ALA A 535 7.25 38.07 -14.75
C ALA A 535 7.44 39.57 -14.41
N LEU A 536 6.48 40.42 -14.81
CA LEU A 536 6.44 41.83 -14.42
C LEU A 536 6.45 41.94 -12.90
N ASN A 537 5.56 41.19 -12.25
CA ASN A 537 5.58 41.00 -10.81
C ASN A 537 5.77 39.51 -10.49
N SER A 538 6.82 39.20 -9.72
CA SER A 538 7.05 37.86 -9.18
C SER A 538 6.76 37.86 -7.69
N THR A 539 5.80 37.06 -7.26
CA THR A 539 5.30 37.08 -5.88
C THR A 539 5.15 35.68 -5.33
N ALA A 540 5.91 35.28 -4.32
CA ALA A 540 5.77 33.93 -3.77
C ALA A 540 4.39 33.72 -3.11
N VAL A 541 3.95 34.66 -2.27
CA VAL A 541 2.58 34.67 -1.72
C VAL A 541 1.91 36.01 -2.00
N TYR A 542 0.83 35.98 -2.78
CA TYR A 542 -0.02 37.13 -3.04
C TYR A 542 -1.34 36.93 -2.28
N SER A 543 -1.67 37.84 -1.36
CA SER A 543 -2.92 37.81 -0.60
C SER A 543 -3.75 39.06 -0.87
N TYR A 544 -4.94 38.89 -1.45
CA TYR A 544 -5.91 39.94 -1.67
C TYR A 544 -7.11 39.77 -0.74
N ASN A 545 -7.34 40.73 0.16
CA ASN A 545 -8.47 40.75 1.09
C ASN A 545 -8.76 39.38 1.75
N SER A 546 -7.72 38.72 2.27
CA SER A 546 -7.82 37.35 2.79
C SER A 546 -7.11 37.19 4.14
N ASN A 547 -7.66 36.35 5.01
CA ASN A 547 -6.96 35.90 6.21
C ASN A 547 -5.78 35.02 5.77
N THR A 548 -4.57 35.30 6.26
CA THR A 548 -3.35 34.60 5.78
C THR A 548 -2.37 34.37 6.92
N TYR A 549 -2.09 33.12 7.25
CA TYR A 549 -1.15 32.73 8.30
C TYR A 549 0.05 32.01 7.67
N LEU A 550 1.13 32.75 7.45
CA LEU A 550 2.41 32.25 6.95
C LEU A 550 3.28 31.87 8.14
N LEU A 551 3.48 30.58 8.34
CA LEU A 551 4.17 30.04 9.49
C LEU A 551 5.39 29.25 9.02
N ARG A 552 6.59 29.59 9.48
CA ARG A 552 7.78 28.73 9.33
C ARG A 552 8.13 28.31 7.89
N ASN A 553 7.74 29.11 6.90
CA ASN A 553 8.02 28.83 5.50
C ASN A 553 9.38 29.37 5.07
N ARG A 554 9.86 28.84 3.94
CA ARG A 554 10.96 29.40 3.16
C ARG A 554 10.38 30.02 1.90
N ILE A 555 10.45 31.34 1.79
CA ILE A 555 9.71 32.12 0.80
C ILE A 555 10.70 32.93 -0.03
N SER A 556 10.56 32.97 -1.35
CA SER A 556 11.43 33.77 -2.22
C SER A 556 10.65 34.39 -3.36
N GLY A 557 10.67 35.73 -3.46
CA GLY A 557 10.07 36.47 -4.57
C GLY A 557 10.71 36.17 -5.91
N ASP A 558 11.98 35.77 -5.95
CA ASP A 558 12.72 35.40 -7.18
C ASP A 558 12.81 36.55 -8.22
N LYS A 559 13.28 36.25 -9.44
CA LYS A 559 13.58 37.22 -10.49
C LYS A 559 12.30 37.81 -11.04
N ALA A 560 12.25 39.13 -11.17
CA ALA A 560 11.14 39.86 -11.78
C ALA A 560 11.65 40.95 -12.74
N VAL A 561 10.81 41.40 -13.65
CA VAL A 561 11.12 42.56 -14.50
C VAL A 561 10.93 43.86 -13.72
N ASN A 562 9.86 43.98 -12.92
CA ASN A 562 9.57 45.16 -12.11
C ASN A 562 9.68 44.84 -10.61
N ASP A 563 8.67 44.19 -10.03
CA ASP A 563 8.62 43.98 -8.58
C ASP A 563 8.78 42.50 -8.21
N SER A 564 9.68 42.22 -7.27
CA SER A 564 9.82 40.91 -6.64
C SER A 564 9.37 40.97 -5.19
N HIS A 565 8.48 40.06 -4.78
CA HIS A 565 7.90 40.02 -3.44
C HIS A 565 7.98 38.61 -2.85
N SER A 566 8.55 38.46 -1.66
CA SER A 566 8.31 37.24 -0.87
C SER A 566 6.83 37.17 -0.47
N VAL A 567 6.31 38.26 0.10
CA VAL A 567 4.90 38.36 0.52
C VAL A 567 4.33 39.69 0.06
N TRP A 568 3.19 39.65 -0.63
CA TRP A 568 2.43 40.84 -1.01
C TRP A 568 0.99 40.74 -0.53
N VAL A 569 0.57 41.67 0.33
CA VAL A 569 -0.78 41.73 0.91
C VAL A 569 -1.48 43.00 0.44
N VAL A 570 -2.68 42.88 -0.13
CA VAL A 570 -3.37 43.97 -0.83
C VAL A 570 -4.84 44.08 -0.45
N ASN A 571 -5.33 45.32 -0.34
CA ASN A 571 -6.74 45.71 -0.21
C ASN A 571 -7.50 44.94 0.88
N PHE A 572 -6.89 44.81 2.05
CA PHE A 572 -7.46 44.06 3.15
C PHE A 572 -8.32 44.93 4.07
N ILE A 573 -9.51 44.43 4.39
CA ILE A 573 -10.50 45.07 5.26
C ILE A 573 -10.79 44.11 6.42
N ASP A 574 -10.34 44.45 7.63
CA ASP A 574 -10.58 43.68 8.86
C ASP A 574 -10.14 42.20 8.82
N THR A 575 -9.10 41.88 8.03
CA THR A 575 -8.52 40.53 7.94
C THR A 575 -7.37 40.34 8.92
N LEU A 576 -7.20 39.11 9.43
CA LEU A 576 -6.08 38.71 10.26
C LEU A 576 -4.92 38.21 9.38
N VAL A 577 -3.75 38.85 9.53
CA VAL A 577 -2.52 38.44 8.83
C VAL A 577 -1.44 38.12 9.86
N ALA A 578 -0.86 36.94 9.75
CA ALA A 578 0.25 36.52 10.60
C ALA A 578 1.38 35.98 9.73
N VAL A 579 2.57 36.51 9.94
CA VAL A 579 3.81 36.16 9.26
C VAL A 579 4.81 35.85 10.35
N ILE A 580 4.97 34.57 10.68
CA ILE A 580 5.69 34.12 11.87
C ILE A 580 6.77 33.10 11.50
N ASN A 581 7.99 33.32 11.99
CA ASN A 581 9.12 32.39 11.84
C ASN A 581 9.47 32.04 10.38
N ASN A 582 9.16 32.90 9.41
CA ASN A 582 9.48 32.64 8.00
C ASN A 582 10.86 33.17 7.63
N THR A 583 11.43 32.55 6.60
CA THR A 583 12.65 33.02 5.95
C THR A 583 12.32 33.52 4.55
N MET A 584 12.85 34.68 4.18
CA MET A 584 12.41 35.40 2.98
C MET A 584 13.57 35.87 2.12
N ASN A 585 13.48 35.62 0.81
CA ASN A 585 14.40 36.12 -0.22
C ASN A 585 15.89 35.76 -0.03
N PHE A 586 16.19 34.67 0.69
CA PHE A 586 17.57 34.24 0.86
C PHE A 586 18.27 33.96 -0.48
N ARG A 587 17.56 33.37 -1.47
CA ARG A 587 18.09 33.17 -2.82
C ARG A 587 18.44 34.51 -3.48
N GLN A 588 17.55 35.48 -3.46
CA GLN A 588 17.78 36.79 -4.07
C GLN A 588 18.91 37.58 -3.38
N TYR A 589 19.16 37.31 -2.10
CA TYR A 589 20.30 37.84 -1.36
C TYR A 589 21.64 37.22 -1.79
N THR A 590 21.63 35.93 -2.12
CA THR A 590 22.85 35.16 -2.33
C THR A 590 23.22 34.94 -3.81
N ASP A 591 22.23 34.90 -4.70
CA ASP A 591 22.37 34.69 -6.13
C ASP A 591 22.18 36.03 -6.87
N ALA A 592 23.28 36.65 -7.29
CA ALA A 592 23.27 37.94 -7.98
C ALA A 592 22.56 37.92 -9.35
N SER A 593 22.25 36.74 -9.91
CA SER A 593 21.47 36.63 -11.15
C SER A 593 19.96 36.87 -10.96
N VAL A 594 19.50 36.81 -9.70
CA VAL A 594 18.11 37.03 -9.32
C VAL A 594 17.89 38.51 -9.06
N THR A 595 17.40 39.21 -10.07
CA THR A 595 17.25 40.66 -10.06
C THR A 595 15.81 41.10 -10.24
N SER A 596 15.50 42.32 -9.81
CA SER A 596 14.26 43.04 -10.11
C SER A 596 14.50 44.56 -10.15
N GLN A 597 13.52 45.39 -10.54
CA GLN A 597 13.64 46.84 -10.34
C GLN A 597 13.46 47.20 -8.88
N PHE A 598 12.48 46.59 -8.20
CA PHE A 598 12.25 46.70 -6.77
C PHE A 598 12.17 45.32 -6.13
N SER A 599 12.75 45.19 -4.94
CA SER A 599 12.75 43.95 -4.17
C SER A 599 12.07 44.18 -2.83
N TYR A 600 11.15 43.29 -2.45
CA TYR A 600 10.40 43.36 -1.21
C TYR A 600 10.47 42.02 -0.48
N GLY A 601 10.83 42.04 0.80
CA GLY A 601 10.53 40.93 1.69
C GLY A 601 9.02 40.84 1.92
N ILE A 602 8.47 41.85 2.61
CA ILE A 602 7.04 41.98 2.86
C ILE A 602 6.56 43.32 2.32
N ARG A 603 5.55 43.30 1.45
CA ARG A 603 4.84 44.48 0.97
C ARG A 603 3.39 44.43 1.38
N THR A 604 2.86 45.51 1.94
CA THR A 604 1.44 45.62 2.28
C THR A 604 0.81 46.91 1.77
N GLU A 605 -0.43 46.79 1.31
CA GLU A 605 -1.24 47.88 0.78
C GLU A 605 -2.60 47.88 1.47
N GLU A 606 -2.72 48.70 2.52
CA GLU A 606 -3.90 48.82 3.38
C GLU A 606 -4.95 49.75 2.75
N ASN A 607 -6.23 49.44 2.97
CA ASN A 607 -7.34 50.33 2.65
C ASN A 607 -7.59 51.34 3.79
N THR A 608 -8.21 52.47 3.46
CA THR A 608 -8.46 53.65 4.31
C THR A 608 -9.33 53.44 5.56
N THR A 609 -9.89 52.24 5.81
CA THR A 609 -10.86 51.96 6.89
C THR A 609 -10.48 50.80 7.81
N ALA A 610 -9.32 50.16 7.64
CA ALA A 610 -9.00 48.91 8.30
C ALA A 610 -8.44 49.09 9.73
N LEU A 611 -9.04 48.42 10.73
CA LEU A 611 -8.49 48.25 12.08
C LEU A 611 -7.71 46.94 12.12
N LEU A 612 -6.41 47.00 11.85
CA LEU A 612 -5.63 45.80 11.57
C LEU A 612 -5.21 45.03 12.82
N LYS A 613 -5.13 43.70 12.69
CA LYS A 613 -4.35 42.80 13.54
C LYS A 613 -3.32 42.09 12.67
N HIS A 614 -2.18 42.74 12.44
CA HIS A 614 -1.08 42.18 11.66
C HIS A 614 0.02 41.74 12.63
N TYR A 615 0.48 40.49 12.54
CA TYR A 615 1.60 39.97 13.33
C TYR A 615 2.77 39.63 12.40
N ILE A 616 3.90 40.33 12.52
CA ILE A 616 5.15 40.04 11.80
C ILE A 616 6.21 39.75 12.85
N VAL A 617 6.39 38.49 13.21
CA VAL A 617 7.21 38.13 14.38
C VAL A 617 8.20 37.02 14.05
N GLY A 618 9.45 37.19 14.50
CA GLY A 618 10.44 36.13 14.37
C GLY A 618 10.85 35.83 12.93
N ASN A 619 10.70 36.72 11.95
CA ASN A 619 11.08 36.40 10.57
C ASN A 619 12.55 36.75 10.30
N THR A 620 13.17 36.04 9.36
CA THR A 620 14.46 36.42 8.78
C THR A 620 14.25 36.87 7.34
N ILE A 621 14.38 38.18 7.12
CA ILE A 621 13.99 38.85 5.88
C ILE A 621 15.22 39.40 5.19
N TYR A 622 15.50 38.90 4.00
CA TYR A 622 16.51 39.48 3.12
C TYR A 622 15.88 40.32 2.02
N SER A 623 16.59 41.32 1.54
CA SER A 623 16.22 42.07 0.33
C SER A 623 17.48 42.53 -0.39
N SER A 624 17.59 42.17 -1.66
CA SER A 624 18.74 42.47 -2.52
C SER A 624 18.31 42.38 -4.00
N GLY A 625 19.23 42.62 -4.92
CA GLY A 625 18.97 42.39 -6.35
C GLY A 625 18.12 43.46 -7.05
N ALA A 626 17.70 44.53 -6.36
CA ALA A 626 17.13 45.70 -7.04
C ALA A 626 18.19 46.38 -7.93
N THR A 627 17.84 46.59 -9.19
CA THR A 627 18.72 47.16 -10.22
C THR A 627 18.60 48.68 -10.35
N VAL A 628 17.46 49.24 -9.97
CA VAL A 628 17.18 50.69 -10.06
C VAL A 628 16.53 51.20 -8.78
N GLY A 629 15.47 50.54 -8.33
CA GLY A 629 14.70 50.89 -7.15
C GLY A 629 15.39 50.52 -5.83
N SER A 630 14.57 50.43 -4.79
CA SER A 630 15.03 50.09 -3.43
C SER A 630 14.86 48.61 -3.13
N ASN A 631 15.74 48.10 -2.27
CA ASN A 631 15.57 46.80 -1.62
C ASN A 631 14.84 47.04 -0.30
N TYR A 632 13.56 46.74 -0.21
CA TYR A 632 12.79 46.85 1.02
C TYR A 632 12.76 45.52 1.77
N GLY A 633 13.06 45.55 3.07
CA GLY A 633 12.75 44.43 3.98
C GLY A 633 11.25 44.36 4.21
N ILE A 634 10.71 45.40 4.86
CA ILE A 634 9.29 45.59 5.13
C ILE A 634 8.83 46.92 4.52
N TYR A 635 7.75 46.89 3.73
CA TYR A 635 7.17 48.08 3.09
C TYR A 635 5.66 48.10 3.30
N LEU A 636 5.19 49.01 4.15
CA LEU A 636 3.79 49.16 4.54
C LEU A 636 3.24 50.48 4.00
N THR A 637 2.11 50.41 3.30
CA THR A 637 1.37 51.58 2.79
C THR A 637 -0.07 51.53 3.28
N GLY A 638 -0.68 52.67 3.59
CA GLY A 638 -1.98 52.71 4.27
C GLY A 638 -2.27 54.01 5.02
N VAL A 639 -3.36 54.04 5.79
CA VAL A 639 -3.76 55.22 6.61
C VAL A 639 -3.42 55.10 8.10
N GLY A 640 -3.02 53.93 8.59
CA GLY A 640 -2.71 53.74 10.00
C GLY A 640 -2.46 52.28 10.35
N THR A 641 -1.21 51.83 10.15
CA THR A 641 -0.83 50.44 10.44
C THR A 641 -0.87 50.16 11.95
N ASN A 642 -1.51 49.06 12.36
CA ASN A 642 -1.51 48.51 13.73
C ASN A 642 -0.61 47.26 13.86
N ALA A 643 0.40 47.13 13.01
CA ALA A 643 1.19 45.91 12.95
C ALA A 643 2.01 45.69 14.23
N GLN A 644 1.99 44.45 14.70
CA GLN A 644 2.87 43.95 15.74
C GLN A 644 4.13 43.38 15.08
N MET A 645 5.21 44.15 15.11
CA MET A 645 6.50 43.76 14.51
C MET A 645 7.53 43.51 15.60
N ALA A 646 7.85 42.25 15.86
CA ALA A 646 8.75 41.86 16.94
C ALA A 646 9.79 40.82 16.53
N ASN A 647 11.00 40.92 17.08
CA ASN A 647 12.02 39.88 17.00
C ASN A 647 12.37 39.43 15.56
N ASN A 648 12.29 40.32 14.57
CA ASN A 648 12.67 40.00 13.18
C ASN A 648 14.14 40.33 12.92
N ILE A 649 14.79 39.55 12.07
CA ILE A 649 16.05 39.90 11.41
C ILE A 649 15.71 40.49 10.05
N ILE A 650 16.15 41.71 9.76
CA ILE A 650 15.89 42.39 8.50
C ILE A 650 17.21 42.86 7.91
N GLN A 651 17.53 42.35 6.73
CA GLN A 651 18.75 42.68 6.02
C GLN A 651 18.42 43.14 4.60
N ALA A 652 18.56 44.44 4.35
CA ALA A 652 18.43 45.00 3.01
C ALA A 652 19.75 45.65 2.59
N THR A 653 20.53 44.90 1.80
CA THR A 653 21.88 45.33 1.40
C THR A 653 21.88 46.15 0.11
N GLY A 654 22.98 46.87 -0.14
CA GLY A 654 23.14 47.79 -1.26
C GLY A 654 22.75 49.24 -0.92
N SER A 655 23.17 50.19 -1.76
CA SER A 655 23.00 51.63 -1.52
C SER A 655 21.54 52.08 -1.41
N ASN A 656 20.60 51.31 -1.97
CA ASN A 656 19.16 51.59 -1.95
C ASN A 656 18.39 50.68 -0.99
N GLY A 657 19.09 49.95 -0.10
CA GLY A 657 18.45 49.06 0.86
C GLY A 657 17.76 49.81 1.99
N VAL A 658 16.52 49.45 2.31
CA VAL A 658 15.68 50.03 3.37
C VAL A 658 15.09 48.89 4.21
N CYS A 659 15.34 48.90 5.53
CA CYS A 659 14.92 47.80 6.40
C CYS A 659 13.41 47.82 6.61
N ALA A 660 12.85 48.96 7.05
CA ALA A 660 11.42 49.16 7.15
C ALA A 660 10.99 50.52 6.60
N GLN A 661 9.92 50.55 5.81
CA GLN A 661 9.31 51.75 5.28
C GLN A 661 7.81 51.73 5.57
N PHE A 662 7.31 52.83 6.10
CA PHE A 662 5.90 53.09 6.34
C PHE A 662 5.51 54.36 5.57
N SER A 663 4.51 54.29 4.70
CA SER A 663 4.07 55.46 3.92
C SER A 663 3.33 56.49 4.79
N THR A 664 2.67 56.02 5.85
CA THR A 664 2.07 56.83 6.90
C THR A 664 2.56 56.33 8.25
N ASP A 665 2.46 57.17 9.27
CA ASP A 665 2.90 56.78 10.61
C ASP A 665 1.98 55.72 11.21
N PRO A 666 2.51 54.56 11.63
CA PRO A 666 1.76 53.58 12.42
C PRO A 666 1.17 54.19 13.69
N ILE A 667 0.01 53.67 14.12
CA ILE A 667 -0.72 54.19 15.28
C ILE A 667 0.05 53.84 16.57
N PRO A 668 0.58 54.82 17.34
CA PRO A 668 1.54 54.56 18.42
C PRO A 668 1.03 53.70 19.58
N THR A 669 -0.28 53.73 19.83
CA THR A 669 -0.97 52.97 20.88
C THR A 669 -1.33 51.55 20.47
N LEU A 670 -1.34 51.26 19.17
CA LEU A 670 -1.80 49.99 18.61
C LEU A 670 -0.72 49.24 17.85
N ALA A 671 0.29 49.92 17.31
CA ALA A 671 1.43 49.33 16.60
C ALA A 671 2.65 49.16 17.51
N MET A 672 3.50 48.20 17.18
CA MET A 672 4.80 48.02 17.83
C MET A 672 5.88 47.67 16.82
N PHE A 673 7.10 48.13 17.10
CA PHE A 673 8.30 47.76 16.36
C PHE A 673 9.48 47.62 17.35
N ARG A 674 9.72 46.40 17.86
CA ARG A 674 10.65 46.14 18.98
C ARG A 674 11.41 44.82 18.83
N GLY A 675 12.59 44.69 19.44
CA GLY A 675 13.33 43.42 19.42
C GLY A 675 13.92 43.05 18.05
N ASN A 676 13.82 43.93 17.03
CA ASN A 676 14.24 43.62 15.67
C ASN A 676 15.73 43.92 15.47
N ASN A 677 16.41 43.10 14.68
CA ASN A 677 17.79 43.33 14.25
C ASN A 677 17.81 43.84 12.80
N LEU A 678 18.35 45.04 12.58
CA LEU A 678 18.28 45.78 11.31
C LEU A 678 19.68 45.98 10.72
N ASN A 679 19.91 45.43 9.53
CA ASN A 679 21.15 45.62 8.78
C ASN A 679 20.86 46.21 7.39
N CYS A 680 20.94 47.53 7.28
CA CYS A 680 20.67 48.28 6.05
C CYS A 680 21.64 49.45 5.87
N SER A 681 21.63 50.07 4.69
CA SER A 681 22.46 51.25 4.39
C SER A 681 22.31 52.37 5.43
N THR A 682 23.36 53.18 5.58
CA THR A 682 23.34 54.29 6.52
C THR A 682 22.20 55.25 6.17
N GLY A 683 21.30 55.46 7.13
CA GLY A 683 20.15 56.35 6.99
C GLY A 683 18.88 55.73 6.40
N THR A 684 18.82 54.39 6.33
CA THR A 684 17.68 53.66 5.77
C THR A 684 17.19 52.52 6.65
N LEU A 685 17.45 52.59 7.96
CA LEU A 685 16.97 51.60 8.93
C LEU A 685 15.43 51.61 9.01
N VAL A 686 14.84 52.74 9.37
CA VAL A 686 13.38 52.89 9.39
C VAL A 686 12.99 54.21 8.75
N ARG A 687 12.03 54.20 7.84
CA ARG A 687 11.44 55.39 7.24
C ARG A 687 9.95 55.41 7.52
N SER A 688 9.44 56.51 8.04
CA SER A 688 8.01 56.70 8.32
C SER A 688 7.57 58.03 7.75
N ALA A 689 6.59 58.01 6.84
CA ALA A 689 6.23 59.15 6.00
C ALA A 689 7.47 59.78 5.34
N SER A 690 7.74 61.06 5.59
CA SER A 690 8.93 61.78 5.10
C SER A 690 10.15 61.71 6.04
N THR A 691 10.04 61.06 7.21
CA THR A 691 11.10 61.03 8.22
C THR A 691 11.93 59.76 8.09
N SER A 692 13.25 59.91 8.03
CA SER A 692 14.21 58.80 8.11
C SER A 692 14.79 58.71 9.52
N TYR A 693 14.65 57.55 10.15
CA TYR A 693 15.19 57.22 11.46
C TYR A 693 16.50 56.45 11.25
N ASN A 694 17.60 57.16 11.44
CA ASN A 694 18.95 56.67 11.12
C ASN A 694 19.62 55.98 12.32
N MET A 695 19.00 56.04 13.50
CA MET A 695 19.58 55.62 14.77
C MET A 695 18.50 55.05 15.66
N LEU A 696 18.77 53.87 16.22
CA LEU A 696 18.10 53.38 17.41
C LEU A 696 18.81 54.06 18.59
N CYS A 697 18.08 54.69 19.52
CA CYS A 697 18.70 55.54 20.56
C CYS A 697 19.47 54.71 21.63
N SER A 698 20.42 53.83 21.25
CA SER A 698 21.26 53.08 22.19
C SER A 698 21.96 54.01 23.20
N GLY A 699 21.84 53.68 24.48
CA GLY A 699 22.08 54.54 25.66
C GLY A 699 23.47 55.13 25.92
N VAL A 700 24.23 55.58 24.91
CA VAL A 700 25.36 56.50 25.09
C VAL A 700 25.40 57.46 23.90
N PHE A 701 24.83 58.67 24.02
CA PHE A 701 24.99 59.72 23.00
C PHE A 701 25.52 61.03 23.57
N THR A 702 26.52 61.56 22.87
CA THR A 702 27.12 62.88 23.00
C THR A 702 26.34 63.98 22.25
N ASN A 703 25.17 63.68 21.69
CA ASN A 703 24.29 64.68 21.05
C ASN A 703 22.82 64.46 21.40
N THR A 704 22.45 64.90 22.60
CA THR A 704 21.13 64.78 23.23
C THR A 704 20.02 65.56 22.50
N ALA A 705 20.36 66.54 21.67
CA ALA A 705 19.38 67.39 20.98
C ALA A 705 18.65 66.67 19.83
N LEU A 706 19.31 65.71 19.15
CA LEU A 706 18.73 65.00 18.00
C LEU A 706 17.84 63.81 18.41
N CYS A 707 18.17 63.04 19.46
CA CYS A 707 17.23 62.05 20.02
C CYS A 707 16.04 62.77 20.70
N ALA A 708 16.23 63.92 21.35
CA ALA A 708 15.13 64.69 21.96
C ALA A 708 14.06 65.13 20.94
N LEU A 709 14.45 65.52 19.72
CA LEU A 709 13.51 65.87 18.65
C LEU A 709 12.72 64.66 18.12
N ALA A 710 13.31 63.46 18.14
CA ALA A 710 12.61 62.20 17.84
C ALA A 710 11.72 61.70 19.01
N LEU A 711 11.95 62.20 20.23
CA LEU A 711 11.22 61.88 21.47
C LEU A 711 9.98 62.76 21.72
N LEU A 712 9.87 63.91 21.04
CA LEU A 712 8.78 64.87 21.23
C LEU A 712 7.48 64.50 20.49
N SER A 713 7.52 63.50 19.61
CA SER A 713 6.33 62.94 18.99
C SER A 713 6.13 61.52 19.51
N ASP A 714 5.02 61.29 20.20
CA ASP A 714 4.57 59.97 20.66
C ASP A 714 4.35 59.09 19.41
N LYS A 715 5.39 58.42 18.91
CA LYS A 715 5.40 57.61 17.69
C LYS A 715 5.53 56.14 18.06
N PHE A 716 5.06 55.23 17.21
CA PHE A 716 5.09 53.77 17.44
C PHE A 716 6.47 53.19 17.83
N LEU A 717 7.56 53.91 17.52
CA LEU A 717 8.95 53.59 17.88
C LEU A 717 9.34 53.94 19.32
N ASN A 718 8.57 54.76 20.07
CA ASN A 718 8.88 55.26 21.41
C ASN A 718 7.63 55.25 22.33
N ASN A 719 7.79 55.51 23.63
CA ASN A 719 6.67 55.65 24.58
C ASN A 719 6.73 57.03 25.25
N GLY A 720 6.12 58.05 24.65
CA GLY A 720 6.35 59.45 25.04
C GLY A 720 7.85 59.81 25.00
N LEU A 721 8.36 60.41 26.08
CA LEU A 721 9.78 60.76 26.25
C LEU A 721 10.68 59.56 26.60
N SER A 722 10.14 58.33 26.64
CA SER A 722 10.90 57.12 26.95
C SER A 722 11.35 56.39 25.67
N THR A 723 12.66 56.13 25.59
CA THR A 723 13.31 55.38 24.50
C THR A 723 13.14 53.85 24.62
N VAL A 724 12.44 53.35 25.66
CA VAL A 724 12.33 51.92 26.00
C VAL A 724 11.87 51.03 24.84
N ARG A 725 11.14 51.55 23.84
CA ARG A 725 10.72 50.74 22.67
C ARG A 725 11.79 50.66 21.58
N SER A 726 12.51 51.75 21.31
CA SER A 726 13.52 51.82 20.25
C SER A 726 14.87 51.25 20.69
N ASP A 727 15.19 51.31 21.99
CA ASP A 727 16.42 50.79 22.60
C ASP A 727 16.54 49.26 22.55
N GLN A 728 15.44 48.56 22.27
CA GLN A 728 15.39 47.10 22.19
C GLN A 728 15.59 46.58 20.76
N ASN A 729 15.86 47.45 19.78
CA ASN A 729 16.22 47.03 18.43
C ASN A 729 17.75 47.04 18.28
N PHE A 730 18.27 46.23 17.35
CA PHE A 730 19.70 45.97 17.17
C PHE A 730 20.15 46.31 15.75
N THR A 731 21.47 46.47 15.56
CA THR A 731 22.11 46.66 14.24
C THR A 731 23.29 45.71 14.03
N VAL A 732 23.21 44.52 14.61
CA VAL A 732 24.27 43.51 14.53
C VAL A 732 24.18 42.81 13.17
N ILE A 733 25.30 42.67 12.46
CA ILE A 733 25.35 41.94 11.20
C ILE A 733 25.40 40.42 11.50
N PRO A 734 24.33 39.65 11.19
CA PRO A 734 24.38 38.20 11.32
C PRO A 734 25.30 37.57 10.26
N SER A 735 25.97 36.48 10.64
CA SER A 735 26.77 35.65 9.74
C SER A 735 26.06 34.31 9.52
N PHE A 736 25.88 33.93 8.25
CA PHE A 736 25.23 32.67 7.84
C PHE A 736 26.20 31.78 7.05
N ALA A 737 26.02 30.46 7.16
CA ALA A 737 26.80 29.49 6.40
C ALA A 737 26.59 29.64 4.90
N GLY A 738 27.62 29.29 4.15
CA GLY A 738 27.49 29.13 2.71
C GLY A 738 26.46 28.05 2.38
N TYR A 739 25.69 28.29 1.33
CA TYR A 739 24.66 27.38 0.83
C TYR A 739 25.18 26.60 -0.38
N THR A 740 24.50 25.49 -0.73
CA THR A 740 24.77 24.81 -2.00
C THR A 740 24.16 25.62 -3.13
N MET A 741 24.96 25.99 -4.14
CA MET A 741 24.48 26.83 -5.26
C MET A 741 23.23 26.29 -5.97
N ALA A 742 22.99 24.97 -5.91
CA ALA A 742 21.82 24.32 -6.50
C ALA A 742 20.52 24.51 -5.69
N GLN A 743 20.58 24.78 -4.38
CA GLN A 743 19.41 24.88 -3.51
C GLN A 743 19.57 25.98 -2.43
N PRO A 744 19.82 27.26 -2.82
CA PRO A 744 19.97 28.37 -1.89
C PRO A 744 18.84 28.48 -0.87
N TRP A 745 17.61 28.23 -1.30
CA TRP A 745 16.42 28.36 -0.44
C TRP A 745 16.34 27.31 0.69
N LEU A 746 17.22 26.28 0.74
CA LEU A 746 17.21 25.25 1.77
C LEU A 746 18.24 25.48 2.89
N SER A 747 19.21 26.37 2.71
CA SER A 747 20.34 26.54 3.62
C SER A 747 20.18 27.81 4.45
N MET A 748 20.10 27.66 5.78
CA MET A 748 20.16 28.75 6.75
C MET A 748 20.82 28.30 8.06
N THR A 749 21.82 27.43 7.96
CA THR A 749 22.70 27.15 9.11
C THR A 749 23.63 28.34 9.29
N THR A 750 23.95 28.73 10.53
CA THR A 750 24.97 29.77 10.74
C THR A 750 26.36 29.13 10.63
N THR A 751 27.31 29.74 9.93
CA THR A 751 28.70 29.26 9.93
C THR A 751 29.26 29.58 11.30
N ASN A 752 29.31 28.60 12.19
CA ASN A 752 29.87 28.73 13.55
C ASN A 752 29.29 29.91 14.34
N GLY A 753 28.12 29.74 14.94
CA GLY A 753 27.69 30.59 16.05
C GLY A 753 27.73 32.08 15.73
N GLY A 754 26.75 32.56 14.95
CA GLY A 754 26.47 34.00 14.90
C GLY A 754 26.49 34.59 16.32
N PRO A 755 26.92 35.86 16.52
CA PRO A 755 27.12 36.42 17.86
C PRO A 755 25.94 36.07 18.77
N CYS A 756 26.15 35.51 19.97
CA CYS A 756 25.04 35.03 20.82
C CYS A 756 23.99 36.13 21.12
N ALA A 757 24.31 37.42 20.90
CA ALA A 757 23.36 38.54 20.93
C ALA A 757 22.24 38.50 19.87
N ILE A 758 22.45 37.80 18.73
CA ILE A 758 21.47 37.60 17.66
C ILE A 758 20.55 36.42 17.99
N ALA A 759 21.10 35.39 18.66
CA ALA A 759 20.33 34.29 19.24
C ALA A 759 19.58 34.73 20.52
N PHE A 760 20.10 35.73 21.27
CA PHE A 760 19.55 36.18 22.55
C PHE A 760 19.48 37.72 22.61
N GLY A 761 18.41 38.29 22.07
CA GLY A 761 18.26 39.75 21.91
C GLY A 761 16.83 40.27 22.00
N GLY A 762 15.85 39.42 21.71
CA GLY A 762 14.47 39.80 21.52
C GLY A 762 13.71 40.17 22.80
N ILE A 763 12.43 40.44 22.61
CA ILE A 763 11.45 40.75 23.65
C ILE A 763 10.43 39.61 23.81
N GLU A 764 9.74 39.58 24.95
CA GLU A 764 8.67 38.59 25.14
C GLU A 764 7.46 38.90 24.27
N THR A 765 6.88 37.85 23.66
CA THR A 765 5.79 37.98 22.69
C THR A 765 4.39 37.79 23.28
N SER A 766 4.22 37.15 24.44
CA SER A 766 2.88 36.84 25.01
C SER A 766 1.99 38.05 25.23
N GLY A 767 2.57 39.23 25.45
CA GLY A 767 1.81 40.49 25.62
C GLY A 767 1.34 41.13 24.32
N TYR A 768 1.80 40.61 23.17
CA TYR A 768 1.63 41.24 21.86
C TYR A 768 1.05 40.29 20.81
N LEU A 769 1.42 39.01 20.86
CA LEU A 769 0.79 37.95 20.08
C LEU A 769 -0.48 37.48 20.79
N ASN A 770 -1.48 37.09 20.01
CA ASN A 770 -2.64 36.42 20.58
C ASN A 770 -2.28 34.99 21.04
N SER A 771 -3.16 34.37 21.83
CA SER A 771 -2.95 33.03 22.39
C SER A 771 -2.78 31.91 21.35
N PHE A 772 -3.16 32.14 20.09
CA PHE A 772 -2.99 31.19 19.01
C PHE A 772 -1.58 31.27 18.39
N PHE A 773 -1.04 32.48 18.21
CA PHE A 773 0.25 32.70 17.55
C PHE A 773 1.46 32.65 18.47
N ASP A 774 1.31 33.00 19.74
CA ASP A 774 2.41 32.97 20.71
C ASP A 774 3.03 31.56 20.87
N PRO A 775 2.24 30.47 21.00
CA PRO A 775 2.79 29.13 21.00
C PRO A 775 3.56 28.84 19.72
N ILE A 776 3.04 29.20 18.54
CA ILE A 776 3.69 28.91 17.25
C ILE A 776 5.05 29.59 17.14
N TYR A 777 5.17 30.85 17.60
CA TYR A 777 6.43 31.57 17.62
C TYR A 777 7.51 30.87 18.47
N LYS A 778 7.10 30.24 19.57
CA LYS A 778 7.98 29.55 20.53
C LYS A 778 8.49 28.19 20.03
N PHE A 779 8.15 27.77 18.81
CA PHE A 779 8.71 26.57 18.19
C PHE A 779 9.37 26.88 16.84
N ASP A 780 10.57 26.34 16.64
CA ASP A 780 11.22 26.28 15.34
C ASP A 780 10.67 25.15 14.49
N ALA A 781 10.53 25.37 13.18
CA ALA A 781 10.21 24.26 12.27
C ALA A 781 11.45 23.47 11.92
N VAL A 782 11.49 22.23 12.36
CA VAL A 782 12.29 21.18 11.72
C VAL A 782 11.31 20.32 10.91
N ILE A 783 11.71 19.91 9.71
CA ILE A 783 10.87 19.15 8.76
C ILE A 783 10.28 17.87 9.39
N ALA A 784 10.91 17.32 10.44
CA ALA A 784 10.42 16.16 11.18
C ALA A 784 9.44 16.48 12.31
N ALA A 785 9.75 17.46 13.17
CA ALA A 785 8.91 17.88 14.29
C ALA A 785 9.31 19.29 14.76
N PRO A 786 8.36 20.15 15.17
CA PRO A 786 8.69 21.43 15.76
C PRO A 786 9.52 21.27 17.04
N VAL A 787 10.60 22.04 17.17
CA VAL A 787 11.47 22.04 18.36
C VAL A 787 11.18 23.27 19.18
N ALA A 788 10.95 23.11 20.48
CA ALA A 788 10.71 24.23 21.39
C ALA A 788 11.96 25.11 21.47
N ARG A 789 11.77 26.43 21.39
CA ARG A 789 12.85 27.38 21.62
C ARG A 789 13.30 27.30 23.07
N THR A 790 14.60 27.15 23.26
CA THR A 790 15.32 26.96 24.54
C THR A 790 15.38 28.22 25.40
N THR A 791 15.20 29.43 24.84
CA THR A 791 15.37 30.70 25.56
C THR A 791 14.09 31.50 25.75
N SER A 792 13.10 30.89 26.41
CA SER A 792 11.92 31.59 26.93
C SER A 792 12.15 32.36 28.24
N SER A 793 13.38 32.38 28.80
CA SER A 793 13.70 33.14 30.03
C SER A 793 15.21 33.50 30.18
N GLY A 794 15.54 34.78 29.94
CA GLY A 794 16.65 35.57 30.50
C GLY A 794 17.99 34.89 30.85
N GLY A 795 18.91 34.81 29.89
CA GLY A 795 20.35 34.55 30.10
C GLY A 795 21.23 35.82 29.99
N ASN A 796 22.53 35.67 29.67
CA ASN A 796 23.47 36.79 29.47
C ASN A 796 23.11 37.63 28.22
N THR A 797 22.29 38.66 28.39
CA THR A 797 21.70 39.43 27.29
C THR A 797 22.38 40.78 27.05
N PRO A 798 22.36 41.31 25.81
CA PRO A 798 22.77 42.68 25.52
C PRO A 798 21.98 43.71 26.35
N SER A 799 22.60 44.83 26.69
CA SER A 799 21.90 45.95 27.37
C SER A 799 20.71 46.43 26.54
N GLY A 800 19.49 46.33 27.09
CA GLY A 800 18.23 46.67 26.41
C GLY A 800 17.41 45.45 25.92
N SER A 801 17.97 44.24 25.95
CA SER A 801 17.32 42.96 25.58
C SER A 801 16.68 42.25 26.78
N ALA A 802 15.63 41.46 26.54
CA ALA A 802 15.03 40.56 27.53
C ALA A 802 15.40 39.07 27.34
N GLY A 803 16.23 38.75 26.34
CA GLY A 803 16.82 37.41 26.15
C GLY A 803 16.00 36.39 25.40
N TYR A 804 15.14 36.86 24.50
CA TYR A 804 14.38 36.01 23.60
C TYR A 804 15.09 35.83 22.25
N SER A 805 14.77 34.77 21.53
CA SER A 805 15.32 34.53 20.19
C SER A 805 14.84 35.57 19.17
N ILE A 806 15.68 35.92 18.21
CA ILE A 806 15.32 36.80 17.08
C ILE A 806 15.47 36.00 15.78
N GLY A 807 14.54 36.19 14.84
CA GLY A 807 14.57 35.53 13.55
C GLY A 807 13.89 34.16 13.53
N ALA A 808 13.93 33.55 12.34
CA ALA A 808 13.09 32.40 11.99
C ALA A 808 13.44 31.11 12.73
N PHE A 809 14.68 30.96 13.17
CA PHE A 809 15.22 29.77 13.83
C PHE A 809 16.18 30.18 14.94
N GLU A 810 16.20 29.44 16.06
CA GLU A 810 16.96 29.75 17.28
C GLU A 810 18.38 29.15 17.30
N LEU A 811 18.63 27.95 16.76
CA LEU A 811 19.87 27.22 17.05
C LEU A 811 20.63 26.67 15.83
N ASP A 812 21.96 26.83 15.88
CA ASP A 812 22.94 25.82 15.44
C ASP A 812 24.36 26.10 16.03
N ASP A 813 24.48 26.41 17.32
CA ASP A 813 25.81 26.49 17.98
C ASP A 813 25.87 25.84 19.36
N SER A 814 26.95 25.09 19.58
CA SER A 814 27.39 24.51 20.85
C SER A 814 28.12 25.49 21.78
N GLY A 815 28.56 26.65 21.27
CA GLY A 815 29.29 27.68 22.01
C GLY A 815 28.42 28.68 22.78
N CYS A 816 27.12 28.74 22.49
CA CYS A 816 26.14 29.56 23.19
C CYS A 816 25.44 28.72 24.28
N ALA A 817 26.19 28.29 25.31
CA ALA A 817 25.60 27.68 26.51
C ALA A 817 25.02 28.77 27.45
N PRO A 818 23.95 28.49 28.22
CA PRO A 818 23.41 29.41 29.22
C PRO A 818 24.43 29.83 30.28
#